data_AF-H5TS10-F1
#
_entry.id   AF-H5TS10-F1
#
_cell.length_a   1.000
_cell.length_b   1.000
_cell.length_c   1.000
_cell.angle_alpha   90.00
_cell.angle_beta   90.00
_cell.angle_gamma   90.00
#
_symmetry.space_group_name_H-M   'P 1'
#
loop_
_entity.id
_entity.type
_entity.pdbx_description
1 polymer ?
#
loop_
_entity_poly.entity_id
_entity_poly.type
_entity_poly.pdbx_seq_one_letter_code
_entity_poly.pdbx_strand_id
1 'polypeptide(L)'
;MCIGENEPHGPKRCADDARQKCQARTGELEAAQASTMLLEADHDDAALHLEILEATRSAFLGELTPERELELAERIEAWDEQHQIDQLRATFGATHLDPTNARGLGIEEDTPQAWDRRIATVEDAAVSERAQWERLAEQTRQHQLDGTLTPPPTFDEAREQLRDEYEHMCTVCGDTPTDQGLDDYTRLEMAAAAGYDEHARDTLSGAYTEQWREEAIACHRGRARHMDIDEALDTVDARCASDELDQLVTARDNARQHLDSVTAEWDTARAQTPPDVDALNEIRPRLNDAYGDYMMARQDLDYYKDCTAQYAARAGELHTEQMPQFAGNTLGSASYIGEYEQSTREWLEAHQQGLGGSDAAEALGLDAYSSPKSVIDNKLRAITDEEVAQQLQGVRDHTGSAPRGHAWEPVMAKQFADANPDLVVAHTKAAWRGDQPWQRAQLDAVVLDKNGNYVCPWESKTASDPAQWADGIPVKYRAQLAHQMDVTGADRAAISVNIDDHDFRTYWMRRNEPIDPNDPQRRTYADRKHELAAVWDKVEQQRSAPADSKAPRKNNGRFSWVKNPKSESSFATNDSTARQLARYRGCSTDEATRLIQERVAAGDTADAAVRHCYRSYHPSQDPQRRFVVVDFETNGTHAGKHEILQTGYQVIDGSGTVHESVNSYHDINPKLAPTIGVGMKEVHRIDYHSLAGRTPFSHSRERDRLRELAQDPNVTFVAHNANFETSMLRGHGINPERVIDTMNLSRKFDHGSTGAKLSDFVAAHGISYENAHDAAADVSMTARALLNFWNGVRSAPSLNIPDLS
;
A
#
# COMPACT_ATOMS: atom_id res chain seq x y z
N MET A 1 -3.37 46.30 -12.38
CA MET A 1 -3.49 47.29 -13.48
C MET A 1 -4.74 48.13 -13.29
N CYS A 2 -4.62 49.45 -13.23
CA CYS A 2 -5.67 50.40 -13.60
C CYS A 2 -4.99 51.65 -14.19
N ILE A 3 -5.29 51.98 -15.45
CA ILE A 3 -4.91 53.23 -16.12
C ILE A 3 -6.21 54.00 -16.39
N GLY A 4 -6.25 55.30 -16.07
CA GLY A 4 -7.31 56.23 -16.47
C GLY A 4 -7.19 57.61 -15.81
N GLU A 5 -7.30 58.68 -16.61
CA GLU A 5 -6.72 60.02 -16.45
C GLU A 5 -7.52 61.06 -15.61
N ASN A 6 -6.88 62.20 -15.32
CA ASN A 6 -7.50 63.43 -14.84
C ASN A 6 -8.41 64.08 -15.90
N GLU A 7 -9.72 63.97 -15.72
CA GLU A 7 -10.73 64.94 -16.18
C GLU A 7 -11.58 65.47 -14.99
N PRO A 8 -12.24 66.64 -15.10
CA PRO A 8 -12.51 67.57 -13.99
C PRO A 8 -13.65 67.20 -13.02
N HIS A 9 -14.10 65.95 -13.02
CA HIS A 9 -15.16 65.45 -12.12
C HIS A 9 -14.79 64.16 -11.38
N GLY A 10 -13.49 63.86 -11.26
CA GLY A 10 -13.01 62.66 -10.58
C GLY A 10 -13.47 62.54 -9.11
N PRO A 11 -13.89 61.35 -8.64
CA PRO A 11 -14.11 61.12 -7.22
C PRO A 11 -12.80 61.35 -6.45
N LYS A 12 -12.90 62.19 -5.42
CA LYS A 12 -11.80 62.57 -4.54
C LYS A 12 -11.15 61.34 -3.92
N ARG A 13 -9.81 61.35 -3.85
CA ARG A 13 -9.02 60.52 -2.92
C ARG A 13 -9.68 60.59 -1.53
N CYS A 14 -10.21 59.48 -1.02
CA CYS A 14 -10.15 59.25 0.41
C CYS A 14 -8.89 58.39 0.64
N ALA A 15 -7.87 59.02 1.22
CA ALA A 15 -6.77 58.28 1.84
C ALA A 15 -7.29 57.34 2.95
N ASP A 16 -8.53 57.53 3.38
CA ASP A 16 -9.20 56.74 4.41
C ASP A 16 -9.68 55.36 3.92
N ASP A 17 -10.09 55.15 2.65
CA ASP A 17 -10.46 53.79 2.16
C ASP A 17 -9.25 52.89 1.99
N ALA A 18 -8.12 53.44 1.51
CA ALA A 18 -6.89 52.68 1.39
C ALA A 18 -6.32 52.34 2.77
N ARG A 19 -6.45 53.26 3.74
CA ARG A 19 -6.08 53.03 5.14
C ARG A 19 -7.03 52.04 5.82
N GLN A 20 -8.34 52.11 5.57
CA GLN A 20 -9.31 51.11 6.06
C GLN A 20 -9.11 49.74 5.43
N LYS A 21 -8.79 49.64 4.13
CA LYS A 21 -8.45 48.37 3.48
C LYS A 21 -7.09 47.82 3.93
N CYS A 22 -6.13 48.69 4.23
CA CYS A 22 -4.85 48.29 4.80
C CYS A 22 -5.03 47.83 6.24
N GLN A 23 -5.79 48.54 7.08
CA GLN A 23 -6.12 48.18 8.47
C GLN A 23 -7.05 46.98 8.58
N ALA A 24 -7.96 46.78 7.62
CA ALA A 24 -8.76 45.56 7.50
C ALA A 24 -7.89 44.38 7.06
N ARG A 25 -6.93 44.57 6.13
CA ARG A 25 -5.91 43.55 5.82
C ARG A 25 -4.97 43.29 6.98
N THR A 26 -4.56 44.29 7.76
CA THR A 26 -3.71 44.09 8.95
C THR A 26 -4.50 43.43 10.07
N GLY A 27 -5.79 43.71 10.23
CA GLY A 27 -6.68 43.01 11.16
C GLY A 27 -7.03 41.59 10.73
N GLU A 28 -7.15 41.32 9.42
CA GLU A 28 -7.30 39.97 8.85
C GLU A 28 -5.98 39.19 8.90
N LEU A 29 -4.82 39.85 8.79
CA LEU A 29 -3.48 39.27 8.98
C LEU A 29 -3.13 39.07 10.46
N GLU A 30 -3.55 39.94 11.36
CA GLU A 30 -3.44 39.76 12.81
C GLU A 30 -4.42 38.67 13.28
N ALA A 31 -5.58 38.51 12.64
CA ALA A 31 -6.48 37.38 12.87
C ALA A 31 -5.96 36.08 12.25
N ALA A 32 -5.30 36.12 11.10
CA ALA A 32 -4.63 34.96 10.50
C ALA A 32 -3.38 34.57 11.28
N GLN A 33 -2.53 35.52 11.72
CA GLN A 33 -1.42 35.29 12.64
C GLN A 33 -1.91 34.88 14.02
N ALA A 34 -3.02 35.43 14.53
CA ALA A 34 -3.63 34.95 15.77
C ALA A 34 -4.23 33.57 15.58
N SER A 35 -4.79 33.21 14.42
CA SER A 35 -5.27 31.85 14.12
C SER A 35 -4.12 30.87 13.91
N THR A 36 -3.00 31.27 13.30
CA THR A 36 -1.78 30.46 13.20
C THR A 36 -1.11 30.32 14.56
N MET A 37 -1.02 31.39 15.35
CA MET A 37 -0.53 31.35 16.73
C MET A 37 -1.50 30.66 17.69
N LEU A 38 -2.82 30.63 17.42
CA LEU A 38 -3.81 29.85 18.19
C LEU A 38 -3.83 28.38 17.76
N LEU A 39 -3.51 28.07 16.49
CA LEU A 39 -3.29 26.69 16.02
C LEU A 39 -1.97 26.12 16.57
N GLU A 40 -0.94 26.96 16.74
CA GLU A 40 0.28 26.61 17.49
C GLU A 40 0.08 26.63 19.01
N ALA A 41 -0.88 27.42 19.53
CA ALA A 41 -1.19 27.50 20.96
C ALA A 41 -2.30 26.54 21.44
N ASP A 42 -2.76 25.63 20.60
CA ASP A 42 -3.59 24.46 20.99
C ASP A 42 -2.76 23.16 21.05
N HIS A 43 -1.47 23.27 21.34
CA HIS A 43 -0.66 22.16 21.85
C HIS A 43 0.14 22.59 23.07
N ASP A 44 -0.19 21.99 24.22
CA ASP A 44 0.16 22.45 25.56
C ASP A 44 1.67 22.65 25.86
N ASP A 45 1.91 23.75 26.60
CA ASP A 45 2.99 24.02 27.57
C ASP A 45 4.40 24.46 27.09
N ALA A 46 4.47 25.71 26.62
CA ALA A 46 5.72 26.43 26.28
C ALA A 46 6.76 26.50 27.42
N ALA A 47 6.37 26.27 28.68
CA ALA A 47 7.29 26.29 29.82
C ALA A 47 8.21 25.05 29.86
N LEU A 48 7.69 23.87 29.46
CA LEU A 48 8.46 22.62 29.45
C LEU A 48 9.42 22.55 28.26
N HIS A 49 9.02 23.08 27.10
CA HIS A 49 9.88 23.17 25.91
C HIS A 49 11.10 24.07 26.14
N LEU A 50 10.92 25.17 26.88
CA LEU A 50 12.05 26.03 27.25
C LEU A 50 13.01 25.30 28.21
N GLU A 51 12.49 24.52 29.16
CA GLU A 51 13.28 23.72 30.11
C GLU A 51 14.07 22.61 29.37
N ILE A 52 13.46 21.95 28.37
CA ILE A 52 14.10 20.93 27.53
C ILE A 52 15.19 21.54 26.65
N LEU A 53 14.94 22.67 25.98
CA LEU A 53 15.93 23.34 25.13
C LEU A 53 17.14 23.84 25.94
N GLU A 54 16.92 24.36 27.16
CA GLU A 54 17.98 24.74 28.08
C GLU A 54 18.77 23.52 28.61
N ALA A 55 18.10 22.40 28.84
CA ALA A 55 18.73 21.14 29.22
C ALA A 55 19.53 20.51 28.06
N THR A 56 19.02 20.47 26.84
CA THR A 56 19.73 19.97 25.65
C THR A 56 20.96 20.82 25.36
N ARG A 57 20.85 22.15 25.51
CA ARG A 57 22.00 23.06 25.42
C ARG A 57 23.04 22.78 26.51
N SER A 58 22.62 22.46 27.74
CA SER A 58 23.53 22.15 28.85
C SER A 58 24.17 20.76 28.73
N ALA A 59 23.47 19.77 28.17
CA ALA A 59 24.00 18.45 27.80
C ALA A 59 25.07 18.57 26.71
N PHE A 60 24.80 19.38 25.68
CA PHE A 60 25.74 19.62 24.57
C PHE A 60 27.01 20.35 25.02
N LEU A 61 26.92 21.10 26.13
CA LEU A 61 28.05 21.79 26.77
C LEU A 61 28.72 20.95 27.88
N GLY A 62 28.19 19.76 28.21
CA GLY A 62 28.76 18.84 29.20
C GLY A 62 28.55 19.26 30.66
N GLU A 63 27.51 20.04 30.95
CA GLU A 63 27.28 20.69 32.25
C GLU A 63 26.25 19.97 33.15
N LEU A 64 25.64 18.86 32.69
CA LEU A 64 24.65 18.09 33.46
C LEU A 64 25.28 16.92 34.24
N THR A 65 24.69 16.60 35.39
CA THR A 65 25.04 15.38 36.15
C THR A 65 24.23 14.19 35.63
N PRO A 66 24.76 12.95 35.66
CA PRO A 66 24.06 11.76 35.17
C PRO A 66 22.68 11.55 35.81
N GLU A 67 22.51 11.91 37.09
CA GLU A 67 21.19 11.83 37.74
C GLU A 67 20.17 12.81 37.15
N ARG A 68 20.61 13.97 36.66
CA ARG A 68 19.72 14.98 36.05
C ARG A 68 19.39 14.62 34.60
N GLU A 69 20.29 13.96 33.88
CA GLU A 69 20.01 13.41 32.54
C GLU A 69 18.95 12.30 32.60
N LEU A 70 19.05 11.39 33.59
CA LEU A 70 18.05 10.32 33.77
C LEU A 70 16.69 10.88 34.18
N GLU A 71 16.65 11.85 35.12
CA GLU A 71 15.40 12.53 35.51
C GLU A 71 14.74 13.27 34.33
N LEU A 72 15.53 13.86 33.43
CA LEU A 72 15.03 14.51 32.21
C LEU A 72 14.53 13.49 31.20
N ALA A 73 15.23 12.37 31.00
CA ALA A 73 14.78 11.29 30.13
C ALA A 73 13.46 10.69 30.63
N GLU A 74 13.34 10.42 31.92
CA GLU A 74 12.10 9.93 32.55
C GLU A 74 10.97 10.97 32.48
N ARG A 75 11.27 12.27 32.58
CA ARG A 75 10.27 13.35 32.42
C ARG A 75 9.85 13.55 30.96
N ILE A 76 10.76 13.34 30.00
CA ILE A 76 10.46 13.39 28.56
C ILE A 76 9.63 12.17 28.16
N GLU A 77 9.97 10.99 28.64
CA GLU A 77 9.22 9.76 28.41
C GLU A 77 7.84 9.83 29.08
N ALA A 78 7.75 10.34 30.31
CA ALA A 78 6.48 10.60 30.97
C ALA A 78 5.66 11.72 30.30
N TRP A 79 6.30 12.71 29.68
CA TRP A 79 5.63 13.74 28.88
C TRP A 79 5.15 13.16 27.55
N ASP A 80 5.94 12.33 26.86
CA ASP A 80 5.55 11.66 25.61
C ASP A 80 4.42 10.65 25.87
N GLU A 81 4.45 9.92 26.99
CA GLU A 81 3.33 9.08 27.42
C GLU A 81 2.10 9.91 27.81
N GLN A 82 2.26 11.01 28.55
CA GLN A 82 1.13 11.86 28.95
C GLN A 82 0.56 12.63 27.75
N HIS A 83 1.39 13.01 26.78
CA HIS A 83 1.03 13.67 25.53
C HIS A 83 0.46 12.67 24.53
N GLN A 84 0.90 11.41 24.51
CA GLN A 84 0.19 10.33 23.81
C GLN A 84 -1.12 9.98 24.50
N ILE A 85 -1.20 10.03 25.83
CA ILE A 85 -2.45 9.85 26.59
C ILE A 85 -3.38 11.03 26.39
N ASP A 86 -2.87 12.25 26.24
CA ASP A 86 -3.66 13.46 26.04
C ASP A 86 -3.97 13.68 24.55
N GLN A 87 -3.12 13.23 23.62
CA GLN A 87 -3.48 13.00 22.22
C GLN A 87 -4.47 11.86 22.11
N LEU A 88 -4.35 10.77 22.87
CA LEU A 88 -5.39 9.75 22.96
C LEU A 88 -6.63 10.33 23.65
N ARG A 89 -6.56 11.25 24.61
CA ARG A 89 -7.73 11.94 25.17
C ARG A 89 -8.18 13.15 24.35
N ALA A 90 -7.48 13.57 23.32
CA ALA A 90 -7.92 14.58 22.37
C ALA A 90 -8.52 13.88 21.14
N THR A 91 -7.85 12.83 20.67
CA THR A 91 -8.30 11.85 19.68
C THR A 91 -9.53 11.07 20.19
N PHE A 92 -9.57 10.73 21.49
CA PHE A 92 -10.70 10.13 22.21
C PHE A 92 -11.36 11.09 23.22
N GLY A 93 -11.27 12.41 23.01
CA GLY A 93 -11.90 13.45 23.83
C GLY A 93 -13.32 13.14 24.26
N ALA A 94 -13.45 12.73 25.53
CA ALA A 94 -14.66 12.67 26.35
C ALA A 94 -15.98 12.27 25.64
N THR A 95 -15.93 11.43 24.61
CA THR A 95 -17.11 11.01 23.82
C THR A 95 -16.99 9.57 23.32
N HIS A 96 -16.62 8.64 24.21
CA HIS A 96 -17.28 7.33 24.23
C HIS A 96 -18.30 7.42 25.38
N LEU A 97 -19.59 7.61 25.14
CA LEU A 97 -20.50 6.73 24.43
C LEU A 97 -21.75 7.53 23.99
N ASP A 98 -21.74 8.18 22.83
CA ASP A 98 -23.00 8.54 22.16
C ASP A 98 -22.81 8.66 20.63
N PRO A 99 -23.35 7.73 19.82
CA PRO A 99 -23.23 7.72 18.36
C PRO A 99 -24.04 8.81 17.64
N THR A 100 -24.46 9.85 18.36
CA THR A 100 -25.24 10.98 17.81
C THR A 100 -24.45 12.27 17.66
N ASN A 101 -23.21 12.40 18.18
CA ASN A 101 -22.50 13.68 18.20
C ASN A 101 -21.39 13.76 17.13
N ALA A 102 -21.77 14.26 15.95
CA ALA A 102 -20.86 14.71 14.89
C ALA A 102 -19.86 15.74 15.44
N ARG A 103 -18.56 15.57 15.16
CA ARG A 103 -17.53 16.55 15.49
C ARG A 103 -17.84 17.88 14.79
N GLY A 104 -17.83 18.99 15.53
CA GLY A 104 -17.68 20.35 14.98
C GLY A 104 -18.94 21.12 14.55
N LEU A 105 -20.05 20.46 14.20
CA LEU A 105 -21.30 21.14 13.87
C LEU A 105 -22.28 20.95 15.03
N GLY A 106 -22.53 21.99 15.81
CA GLY A 106 -23.62 21.98 16.80
C GLY A 106 -24.87 21.35 16.18
N ILE A 107 -25.22 20.15 16.64
CA ILE A 107 -26.39 19.43 16.12
C ILE A 107 -27.61 20.12 16.70
N GLU A 108 -28.03 21.19 16.04
CA GLU A 108 -29.19 21.95 16.46
C GLU A 108 -30.49 21.13 16.24
N GLU A 109 -30.53 20.22 15.25
CA GLU A 109 -31.68 19.33 14.96
C GLU A 109 -31.27 18.00 14.27
N ASP A 110 -31.73 16.85 14.80
CA ASP A 110 -31.63 15.51 14.18
C ASP A 110 -32.91 15.19 13.38
N THR A 111 -33.02 15.78 12.19
CA THR A 111 -34.17 15.62 11.29
C THR A 111 -33.72 15.28 9.87
N PRO A 112 -34.55 14.59 9.05
CA PRO A 112 -34.23 14.31 7.66
C PRO A 112 -33.79 15.55 6.87
N GLN A 113 -34.51 16.67 7.01
CA GLN A 113 -34.21 17.90 6.28
C GLN A 113 -32.90 18.57 6.75
N ALA A 114 -32.52 18.40 8.02
CA ALA A 114 -31.23 18.86 8.51
C ALA A 114 -30.08 18.04 7.90
N TRP A 115 -30.24 16.72 7.82
CA TRP A 115 -29.27 15.83 7.17
C TRP A 115 -29.16 16.09 5.67
N ASP A 116 -30.28 16.31 4.96
CA ASP A 116 -30.27 16.64 3.53
C ASP A 116 -29.46 17.94 3.26
N ARG A 117 -29.61 18.97 4.11
CA ARG A 117 -28.81 20.20 4.01
C ARG A 117 -27.32 19.97 4.28
N ARG A 118 -26.99 19.09 5.24
CA ARG A 118 -25.60 18.75 5.56
C ARG A 118 -24.95 18.01 4.41
N ILE A 119 -25.60 16.97 3.89
CA ILE A 119 -25.15 16.22 2.70
C ILE A 119 -24.82 17.20 1.56
N ALA A 120 -25.75 18.10 1.23
CA ALA A 120 -25.52 19.10 0.18
C ALA A 120 -24.31 20.02 0.46
N THR A 121 -24.05 20.35 1.74
CA THR A 121 -22.91 21.22 2.13
C THR A 121 -21.58 20.47 2.03
N VAL A 122 -21.53 19.24 2.56
CA VAL A 122 -20.29 18.44 2.60
C VAL A 122 -19.94 17.88 1.23
N GLU A 123 -20.91 17.52 0.40
CA GLU A 123 -20.68 17.12 -0.99
C GLU A 123 -20.15 18.30 -1.83
N ASP A 124 -20.70 19.51 -1.66
CA ASP A 124 -20.18 20.72 -2.34
C ASP A 124 -18.73 21.04 -1.90
N ALA A 125 -18.45 20.91 -0.59
CA ALA A 125 -17.10 21.05 -0.06
C ALA A 125 -16.13 19.99 -0.62
N ALA A 126 -16.54 18.73 -0.67
CA ALA A 126 -15.75 17.63 -1.25
C ALA A 126 -15.45 17.87 -2.73
N VAL A 127 -16.43 18.36 -3.51
CA VAL A 127 -16.24 18.72 -4.93
C VAL A 127 -15.26 19.90 -5.08
N SER A 128 -15.39 20.93 -4.24
CA SER A 128 -14.48 22.08 -4.24
C SER A 128 -13.04 21.67 -3.90
N GLU A 129 -12.88 20.83 -2.87
CA GLU A 129 -11.58 20.31 -2.45
C GLU A 129 -10.96 19.42 -3.53
N ARG A 130 -11.74 18.52 -4.13
CA ARG A 130 -11.31 17.69 -5.25
C ARG A 130 -10.81 18.55 -6.42
N ALA A 131 -11.52 19.62 -6.76
CA ALA A 131 -11.11 20.53 -7.83
C ALA A 131 -9.84 21.33 -7.48
N GLN A 132 -9.63 21.67 -6.21
CA GLN A 132 -8.38 22.28 -5.74
C GLN A 132 -7.21 21.31 -5.83
N TRP A 133 -7.41 20.08 -5.37
CA TRP A 133 -6.44 19.01 -5.52
C TRP A 133 -6.06 18.82 -6.99
N GLU A 134 -7.01 18.78 -7.93
CA GLU A 134 -6.71 18.52 -9.35
C GLU A 134 -5.80 19.60 -9.95
N ARG A 135 -6.07 20.87 -9.63
CA ARG A 135 -5.23 21.98 -10.09
C ARG A 135 -3.81 21.85 -9.55
N LEU A 136 -3.68 21.56 -8.26
CA LEU A 136 -2.38 21.48 -7.60
C LEU A 136 -1.60 20.23 -8.04
N ALA A 137 -2.27 19.09 -8.18
CA ALA A 137 -1.68 17.85 -8.67
C ALA A 137 -1.18 17.99 -10.11
N GLU A 138 -1.98 18.60 -10.99
CA GLU A 138 -1.57 18.84 -12.38
C GLU A 138 -0.38 19.81 -12.45
N GLN A 139 -0.42 20.92 -11.71
CA GLN A 139 0.68 21.87 -11.67
C GLN A 139 1.97 21.22 -11.15
N THR A 140 1.90 20.51 -10.03
CA THR A 140 3.04 19.78 -9.45
C THR A 140 3.56 18.73 -10.42
N ARG A 141 2.67 17.97 -11.07
CA ARG A 141 3.05 16.94 -12.03
C ARG A 141 3.76 17.52 -13.25
N GLN A 142 3.28 18.66 -13.75
CA GLN A 142 3.95 19.38 -14.84
C GLN A 142 5.35 19.84 -14.43
N HIS A 143 5.51 20.42 -13.24
CA HIS A 143 6.83 20.80 -12.74
C HIS A 143 7.78 19.62 -12.57
N GLN A 144 7.26 18.48 -12.12
CA GLN A 144 8.01 17.22 -12.02
C GLN A 144 8.50 16.75 -13.40
N LEU A 145 7.62 16.74 -14.42
CA LEU A 145 7.96 16.33 -15.79
C LEU A 145 8.97 17.26 -16.47
N ASP A 146 8.83 18.57 -16.25
CA ASP A 146 9.71 19.58 -16.83
C ASP A 146 11.05 19.68 -16.07
N GLY A 147 11.18 19.02 -14.92
CA GLY A 147 12.35 19.12 -14.04
C GLY A 147 12.54 20.53 -13.48
N THR A 148 11.44 21.27 -13.28
CA THR A 148 11.46 22.69 -12.85
C THR A 148 11.15 22.88 -11.37
N LEU A 149 10.95 21.80 -10.61
CA LEU A 149 10.86 21.87 -9.16
C LEU A 149 12.14 22.45 -8.57
N THR A 150 12.04 23.66 -8.03
CA THR A 150 13.11 24.32 -7.30
C THR A 150 12.95 24.11 -5.81
N PRO A 151 14.03 23.80 -5.06
CA PRO A 151 13.95 23.78 -3.61
C PRO A 151 13.57 25.17 -3.08
N PRO A 152 12.99 25.26 -1.86
CA PRO A 152 12.74 26.54 -1.21
C PRO A 152 14.04 27.36 -1.13
N PRO A 153 13.98 28.68 -1.36
CA PRO A 153 15.17 29.53 -1.24
C PRO A 153 15.68 29.52 0.21
N THR A 154 17.00 29.60 0.37
CA THR A 154 17.60 29.88 1.68
C THR A 154 17.19 31.27 2.16
N PHE A 155 17.35 31.54 3.47
CA PHE A 155 17.02 32.86 4.03
C PHE A 155 17.74 34.00 3.29
N ASP A 156 19.01 33.83 2.97
CA ASP A 156 19.80 34.86 2.29
C ASP A 156 19.31 35.08 0.84
N GLU A 157 18.95 34.02 0.12
CA GLU A 157 18.39 34.11 -1.23
C GLU A 157 17.01 34.78 -1.22
N ALA A 158 16.13 34.40 -0.30
CA ALA A 158 14.81 35.01 -0.14
C ALA A 158 14.94 36.50 0.23
N ARG A 159 15.86 36.82 1.15
CA ARG A 159 16.15 38.20 1.57
C ARG A 159 16.63 39.07 0.41
N GLU A 160 17.43 38.51 -0.50
CA GLU A 160 17.89 39.21 -1.70
C GLU A 160 16.74 39.43 -2.69
N GLN A 161 15.91 38.41 -2.93
CA GLN A 161 14.77 38.46 -3.85
C GLN A 161 13.69 39.45 -3.38
N LEU A 162 13.41 39.50 -2.08
CA LEU A 162 12.33 40.30 -1.50
C LEU A 162 12.73 41.76 -1.20
N ARG A 163 14.01 42.12 -1.35
CA ARG A 163 14.53 43.45 -1.01
C ARG A 163 13.79 44.57 -1.74
N ASP A 164 13.68 44.47 -3.05
CA ASP A 164 13.09 45.53 -3.88
C ASP A 164 11.59 45.71 -3.56
N GLU A 165 10.89 44.62 -3.27
CA GLU A 165 9.48 44.63 -2.88
C GLU A 165 9.28 45.27 -1.50
N TYR A 166 10.11 44.90 -0.52
CA TYR A 166 10.13 45.51 0.81
C TYR A 166 10.40 47.02 0.75
N GLU A 167 11.43 47.44 0.00
CA GLU A 167 11.78 48.86 -0.15
C GLU A 167 10.66 49.66 -0.83
N HIS A 168 9.99 49.05 -1.81
CA HIS A 168 8.81 49.63 -2.44
C HIS A 168 7.64 49.77 -1.45
N MET A 169 7.35 48.73 -0.66
CA MET A 169 6.30 48.75 0.36
C MET A 169 6.55 49.86 1.38
N CYS A 170 7.76 49.96 1.94
CA CYS A 170 8.13 51.04 2.85
C CYS A 170 7.91 52.42 2.23
N THR A 171 8.30 52.60 0.96
CA THR A 171 8.11 53.86 0.23
C THR A 171 6.63 54.23 0.11
N VAL A 172 5.76 53.26 -0.19
CA VAL A 172 4.30 53.47 -0.30
C VAL A 172 3.67 53.80 1.06
N CYS A 173 4.14 53.16 2.13
CA CYS A 173 3.66 53.37 3.49
C CYS A 173 4.22 54.65 4.15
N GLY A 174 5.27 55.26 3.57
CA GLY A 174 5.96 56.43 4.13
C GLY A 174 6.99 56.08 5.20
N ASP A 175 7.43 54.82 5.25
CA ASP A 175 8.42 54.31 6.18
C ASP A 175 9.84 54.35 5.57
N THR A 176 10.87 54.38 6.42
CA THR A 176 12.26 54.25 5.97
C THR A 176 12.66 52.77 5.99
N PRO A 177 13.11 52.18 4.86
CA PRO A 177 13.59 50.80 4.85
C PRO A 177 14.77 50.61 5.82
N THR A 178 14.80 49.48 6.54
CA THR A 178 15.94 49.11 7.41
C THR A 178 16.32 47.66 7.19
N ASP A 179 17.58 47.30 7.48
CA ASP A 179 18.04 45.91 7.39
C ASP A 179 17.26 44.98 8.32
N GLN A 180 16.96 45.43 9.54
CA GLN A 180 16.15 44.64 10.48
C GLN A 180 14.71 44.45 9.95
N GLY A 181 14.10 45.49 9.38
CA GLY A 181 12.77 45.39 8.82
C GLY A 181 12.71 44.51 7.57
N LEU A 182 13.78 44.47 6.76
CA LEU A 182 13.91 43.52 5.65
C LEU A 182 14.05 42.09 6.17
N ASP A 183 14.82 41.86 7.23
CA ASP A 183 14.93 40.53 7.85
C ASP A 183 13.57 40.05 8.37
N ASP A 184 12.82 40.93 9.06
CA ASP A 184 11.50 40.61 9.61
C ASP A 184 10.47 40.36 8.49
N TYR A 185 10.47 41.17 7.43
CA TYR A 185 9.67 40.95 6.22
C TYR A 185 10.01 39.62 5.55
N THR A 186 11.30 39.32 5.41
CA THR A 186 11.76 38.05 4.82
C THR A 186 11.28 36.85 5.65
N ARG A 187 11.40 36.90 6.99
CA ARG A 187 10.90 35.82 7.86
C ARG A 187 9.38 35.65 7.72
N LEU A 188 8.64 36.75 7.62
CA LEU A 188 7.20 36.72 7.45
C LEU A 188 6.78 36.07 6.13
N GLU A 189 7.37 36.50 5.01
CA GLU A 189 7.07 35.95 3.69
C GLU A 189 7.48 34.47 3.59
N MET A 190 8.64 34.11 4.15
CA MET A 190 9.06 32.70 4.22
C MET A 190 8.12 31.85 5.09
N ALA A 191 7.61 32.38 6.21
CA ALA A 191 6.63 31.68 7.04
C ALA A 191 5.28 31.54 6.33
N ALA A 192 4.82 32.58 5.62
CA ALA A 192 3.61 32.52 4.81
C ALA A 192 3.73 31.51 3.66
N ALA A 193 4.89 31.47 2.99
CA ALA A 193 5.20 30.46 1.97
C ALA A 193 5.23 29.05 2.57
N ALA A 194 5.83 28.87 3.75
CA ALA A 194 5.86 27.58 4.44
C ALA A 194 4.44 27.09 4.81
N GLY A 195 3.55 27.98 5.26
CA GLY A 195 2.15 27.64 5.53
C GLY A 195 1.34 27.32 4.26
N TYR A 196 1.58 28.03 3.15
CA TYR A 196 0.99 27.68 1.85
C TYR A 196 1.49 26.33 1.36
N ASP A 197 2.78 26.04 1.52
CA ASP A 197 3.38 24.76 1.17
C ASP A 197 2.82 23.62 2.02
N GLU A 198 2.61 23.82 3.32
CA GLU A 198 1.98 22.83 4.20
C GLU A 198 0.56 22.50 3.76
N HIS A 199 -0.28 23.53 3.55
CA HIS A 199 -1.64 23.36 3.00
C HIS A 199 -1.61 22.63 1.66
N ALA A 200 -0.66 22.97 0.78
CA ALA A 200 -0.47 22.31 -0.50
C ALA A 200 -0.08 20.82 -0.34
N ARG A 201 0.78 20.49 0.62
CA ARG A 201 1.15 19.11 0.93
C ARG A 201 -0.03 18.30 1.47
N ASP A 202 -0.81 18.87 2.39
CA ASP A 202 -2.03 18.23 2.92
C ASP A 202 -3.10 18.02 1.85
N THR A 203 -3.25 19.03 0.98
CA THR A 203 -4.11 18.91 -0.19
C THR A 203 -3.63 17.72 -1.03
N LEU A 204 -2.38 17.74 -1.50
CA LEU A 204 -1.81 16.71 -2.37
C LEU A 204 -1.82 15.30 -1.75
N SER A 205 -1.57 15.20 -0.44
CA SER A 205 -1.61 13.93 0.29
C SER A 205 -2.99 13.29 0.28
N GLY A 206 -4.04 14.09 0.03
CA GLY A 206 -5.43 13.65 0.05
C GLY A 206 -6.11 13.83 1.39
N ALA A 207 -5.43 14.33 2.41
CA ALA A 207 -5.94 14.41 3.78
C ALA A 207 -7.30 15.14 3.85
N TYR A 208 -7.41 16.31 3.21
CA TYR A 208 -8.69 17.05 3.17
C TYR A 208 -9.77 16.34 2.35
N THR A 209 -9.40 15.72 1.23
CA THR A 209 -10.36 14.97 0.40
C THR A 209 -10.92 13.77 1.18
N GLU A 210 -10.06 13.03 1.89
CA GLU A 210 -10.47 11.91 2.74
C GLU A 210 -11.38 12.38 3.88
N GLN A 211 -10.99 13.45 4.59
CA GLN A 211 -11.80 14.04 5.66
C GLN A 211 -13.22 14.41 5.19
N TRP A 212 -13.35 15.12 4.06
CA TRP A 212 -14.67 15.49 3.53
C TRP A 212 -15.50 14.28 3.11
N ARG A 213 -14.87 13.25 2.53
CA ARG A 213 -15.55 12.01 2.16
C ARG A 213 -16.05 11.24 3.37
N GLU A 214 -15.24 11.13 4.42
CA GLU A 214 -15.66 10.52 5.69
C GLU A 214 -16.84 11.26 6.31
N GLU A 215 -16.81 12.60 6.30
CA GLU A 215 -17.91 13.42 6.80
C GLU A 215 -19.19 13.24 5.98
N ALA A 216 -19.07 13.18 4.65
CA ALA A 216 -20.19 12.91 3.77
C ALA A 216 -20.81 11.53 4.02
N ILE A 217 -19.98 10.48 4.12
CA ILE A 217 -20.44 9.12 4.47
C ILE A 217 -21.20 9.13 5.81
N ALA A 218 -20.68 9.84 6.82
CA ALA A 218 -21.34 9.99 8.11
C ALA A 218 -22.69 10.73 7.99
N CYS A 219 -22.79 11.74 7.13
CA CYS A 219 -24.04 12.45 6.85
C CYS A 219 -25.07 11.56 6.14
N HIS A 220 -24.67 10.76 5.15
CA HIS A 220 -25.54 9.77 4.51
C HIS A 220 -26.05 8.73 5.51
N ARG A 221 -25.18 8.24 6.41
CA ARG A 221 -25.57 7.34 7.50
C ARG A 221 -26.54 8.00 8.47
N GLY A 222 -26.34 9.27 8.81
CA GLY A 222 -27.26 10.08 9.60
C GLY A 222 -28.64 10.14 8.93
N ARG A 223 -28.68 10.44 7.63
CA ARG A 223 -29.92 10.51 6.85
C ARG A 223 -30.65 9.17 6.73
N ALA A 224 -29.91 8.08 6.54
CA ALA A 224 -30.46 6.74 6.37
C ALA A 224 -31.19 6.24 7.63
N ARG A 225 -30.70 6.57 8.84
CA ARG A 225 -31.33 6.17 10.12
C ARG A 225 -32.80 6.59 10.26
N HIS A 226 -33.22 7.64 9.57
CA HIS A 226 -34.59 8.15 9.59
C HIS A 226 -35.51 7.51 8.54
N MET A 227 -34.98 6.67 7.65
CA MET A 227 -35.75 6.04 6.58
C MET A 227 -36.46 4.78 7.06
N ASP A 228 -37.65 4.54 6.52
CA ASP A 228 -38.26 3.21 6.49
C ASP A 228 -37.68 2.35 5.35
N ILE A 229 -38.19 1.12 5.19
CA ILE A 229 -37.64 0.18 4.23
C ILE A 229 -37.89 0.62 2.79
N ASP A 230 -39.05 1.20 2.49
CA ASP A 230 -39.41 1.61 1.14
C ASP A 230 -38.60 2.85 0.75
N GLU A 231 -38.49 3.83 1.64
CA GLU A 231 -37.65 5.02 1.43
C GLU A 231 -36.17 4.67 1.23
N ALA A 232 -35.63 3.72 2.00
CA ALA A 232 -34.25 3.29 1.87
C ALA A 232 -34.00 2.56 0.54
N LEU A 233 -34.90 1.64 0.14
CA LEU A 233 -34.81 0.93 -1.14
C LEU A 233 -34.97 1.89 -2.33
N ASP A 234 -35.95 2.80 -2.28
CA ASP A 234 -36.14 3.83 -3.32
C ASP A 234 -34.89 4.72 -3.47
N THR A 235 -34.22 5.03 -2.35
CA THR A 235 -32.96 5.80 -2.37
C THR A 235 -31.82 5.00 -2.99
N VAL A 236 -31.68 3.72 -2.66
CA VAL A 236 -30.71 2.82 -3.29
C VAL A 236 -30.96 2.77 -4.80
N ASP A 237 -32.18 2.48 -5.22
CA ASP A 237 -32.56 2.41 -6.64
C ASP A 237 -32.30 3.73 -7.37
N ALA A 238 -32.62 4.87 -6.75
CA ALA A 238 -32.36 6.19 -7.33
C ALA A 238 -30.86 6.47 -7.53
N ARG A 239 -30.01 6.08 -6.56
CA ARG A 239 -28.55 6.23 -6.68
C ARG A 239 -27.98 5.29 -7.74
N CYS A 240 -28.44 4.05 -7.76
CA CYS A 240 -28.03 3.03 -8.73
C CYS A 240 -28.48 3.34 -10.17
N ALA A 241 -29.49 4.18 -10.35
CA ALA A 241 -29.96 4.65 -11.65
C ALA A 241 -29.52 6.10 -11.97
N SER A 242 -28.58 6.67 -11.20
CA SER A 242 -28.20 8.07 -11.35
C SER A 242 -27.19 8.31 -12.48
N ASP A 243 -27.32 9.45 -13.15
CA ASP A 243 -26.35 9.92 -14.14
C ASP A 243 -24.94 10.07 -13.56
N GLU A 244 -24.82 10.34 -12.25
CA GLU A 244 -23.54 10.46 -11.54
C GLU A 244 -22.81 9.11 -11.46
N LEU A 245 -23.52 8.05 -11.08
CA LEU A 245 -22.94 6.70 -11.06
C LEU A 245 -22.44 6.29 -12.45
N ASP A 246 -23.26 6.53 -13.49
CA ASP A 246 -22.90 6.26 -14.89
C ASP A 246 -21.63 7.01 -15.31
N GLN A 247 -21.50 8.28 -14.91
CA GLN A 247 -20.31 9.10 -15.18
C GLN A 247 -19.07 8.57 -14.47
N LEU A 248 -19.18 8.19 -13.19
CA LEU A 248 -18.07 7.65 -12.40
C LEU A 248 -17.60 6.28 -12.92
N VAL A 249 -18.53 5.40 -13.26
CA VAL A 249 -18.25 4.10 -13.89
C VAL A 249 -17.54 4.30 -15.23
N THR A 250 -18.04 5.22 -16.06
CA THR A 250 -17.44 5.56 -17.36
C THR A 250 -16.04 6.14 -17.20
N ALA A 251 -15.83 7.05 -16.24
CA ALA A 251 -14.53 7.65 -15.96
C ALA A 251 -13.49 6.59 -15.57
N ARG A 252 -13.83 5.70 -14.63
CA ARG A 252 -12.97 4.59 -14.22
C ARG A 252 -12.69 3.64 -15.38
N ASP A 253 -13.68 3.30 -16.21
CA ASP A 253 -13.51 2.37 -17.32
C ASP A 253 -12.63 2.92 -18.43
N ASN A 254 -12.79 4.20 -18.76
CA ASN A 254 -11.91 4.90 -19.69
C ASN A 254 -10.47 4.94 -19.17
N ALA A 255 -10.27 5.26 -17.89
CA ALA A 255 -8.95 5.27 -17.26
C ALA A 255 -8.32 3.87 -17.23
N ARG A 256 -9.10 2.83 -16.92
CA ARG A 256 -8.67 1.42 -16.96
C ARG A 256 -8.26 1.01 -18.37
N GLN A 257 -9.06 1.33 -19.38
CA GLN A 257 -8.75 1.01 -20.77
C GLN A 257 -7.44 1.69 -21.22
N HIS A 258 -7.22 2.94 -20.81
CA HIS A 258 -5.97 3.64 -21.07
C HIS A 258 -4.78 2.96 -20.37
N LEU A 259 -4.92 2.65 -19.09
CA LEU A 259 -3.92 1.91 -18.30
C LEU A 259 -3.57 0.56 -18.93
N ASP A 260 -4.56 -0.21 -19.37
CA ASP A 260 -4.35 -1.52 -20.00
C ASP A 260 -3.60 -1.38 -21.33
N SER A 261 -3.94 -0.38 -22.15
CA SER A 261 -3.23 -0.09 -23.40
C SER A 261 -1.76 0.21 -23.17
N VAL A 262 -1.44 1.10 -22.22
CA VAL A 262 -0.04 1.46 -21.93
C VAL A 262 0.69 0.32 -21.22
N THR A 263 0.00 -0.47 -20.39
CA THR A 263 0.57 -1.69 -19.77
C THR A 263 0.98 -2.71 -20.84
N ALA A 264 0.19 -2.88 -21.91
CA ALA A 264 0.54 -3.77 -23.02
C ALA A 264 1.80 -3.32 -23.78
N GLU A 265 1.99 -2.01 -23.98
CA GLU A 265 3.24 -1.45 -24.54
C GLU A 265 4.43 -1.78 -23.62
N TRP A 266 4.29 -1.51 -22.31
CA TRP A 266 5.31 -1.79 -21.30
C TRP A 266 5.69 -3.27 -21.26
N ASP A 267 4.71 -4.17 -21.24
CA ASP A 267 4.94 -5.60 -21.21
C ASP A 267 5.64 -6.11 -22.48
N THR A 268 5.33 -5.52 -23.63
CA THR A 268 6.01 -5.81 -24.90
C THR A 268 7.50 -5.43 -24.83
N ALA A 269 7.82 -4.23 -24.33
CA ALA A 269 9.21 -3.79 -24.15
C ALA A 269 9.97 -4.64 -23.12
N ARG A 270 9.30 -4.99 -22.01
CA ARG A 270 9.83 -5.82 -20.91
C ARG A 270 10.13 -7.25 -21.35
N ALA A 271 9.30 -7.83 -22.21
CA ALA A 271 9.41 -9.23 -22.63
C ALA A 271 10.54 -9.49 -23.65
N GLN A 272 11.14 -8.45 -24.23
CA GLN A 272 12.30 -8.60 -25.11
C GLN A 272 13.50 -9.21 -24.35
N THR A 273 14.41 -9.89 -25.06
CA THR A 273 15.61 -10.50 -24.46
C THR A 273 16.87 -10.06 -25.22
N PRO A 274 17.67 -9.12 -24.66
CA PRO A 274 17.43 -8.38 -23.41
C PRO A 274 16.22 -7.42 -23.51
N PRO A 275 15.64 -6.97 -22.38
CA PRO A 275 14.55 -5.99 -22.39
C PRO A 275 14.94 -4.68 -23.11
N ASP A 276 13.99 -4.04 -23.76
CA ASP A 276 14.17 -2.74 -24.41
C ASP A 276 14.10 -1.62 -23.37
N VAL A 277 15.26 -1.30 -22.79
CA VAL A 277 15.38 -0.37 -21.65
C VAL A 277 15.07 1.08 -22.03
N ASP A 278 15.35 1.47 -23.27
CA ASP A 278 15.02 2.82 -23.76
C ASP A 278 13.50 2.95 -23.93
N ALA A 279 12.84 1.96 -24.54
CA ALA A 279 11.38 1.95 -24.66
C ALA A 279 10.70 1.92 -23.28
N LEU A 280 11.21 1.14 -22.31
CA LEU A 280 10.68 1.14 -20.94
C LEU A 280 10.73 2.53 -20.31
N ASN A 281 11.88 3.21 -20.43
CA ASN A 281 12.05 4.57 -19.91
C ASN A 281 11.10 5.58 -20.56
N GLU A 282 10.85 5.47 -21.86
CA GLU A 282 9.90 6.33 -22.59
C GLU A 282 8.43 6.05 -22.25
N ILE A 283 8.07 4.79 -22.02
CA ILE A 283 6.70 4.37 -21.68
C ILE A 283 6.37 4.71 -20.22
N ARG A 284 7.34 4.59 -19.31
CA ARG A 284 7.15 4.73 -17.86
C ARG A 284 6.29 5.92 -17.43
N PRO A 285 6.59 7.19 -17.79
CA PRO A 285 5.81 8.33 -17.31
C PRO A 285 4.34 8.22 -17.71
N ARG A 286 4.04 7.78 -18.94
CA ARG A 286 2.66 7.54 -19.41
C ARG A 286 1.98 6.44 -18.62
N LEU A 287 2.69 5.35 -18.30
CA LEU A 287 2.14 4.24 -17.54
C LEU A 287 1.83 4.63 -16.09
N ASN A 288 2.74 5.38 -15.46
CA ASN A 288 2.57 5.87 -14.11
C ASN A 288 1.41 6.87 -14.03
N ASP A 289 1.28 7.79 -14.99
CA ASP A 289 0.14 8.71 -15.07
C ASP A 289 -1.20 8.01 -15.32
N ALA A 290 -1.24 7.08 -16.28
CA ALA A 290 -2.45 6.28 -16.54
C ALA A 290 -2.88 5.45 -15.32
N TYR A 291 -1.90 4.98 -14.53
CA TYR A 291 -2.19 4.29 -13.28
C TYR A 291 -2.75 5.23 -12.21
N GLY A 292 -2.17 6.43 -12.06
CA GLY A 292 -2.70 7.47 -11.18
C GLY A 292 -4.13 7.87 -11.53
N ASP A 293 -4.42 8.11 -12.81
CA ASP A 293 -5.77 8.44 -13.29
C ASP A 293 -6.78 7.33 -12.96
N TYR A 294 -6.39 6.07 -13.17
CA TYR A 294 -7.24 4.93 -12.81
C TYR A 294 -7.48 4.84 -11.29
N MET A 295 -6.45 5.04 -10.47
CA MET A 295 -6.59 4.97 -9.02
C MET A 295 -7.52 6.08 -8.50
N MET A 296 -7.40 7.30 -9.03
CA MET A 296 -8.29 8.41 -8.67
C MET A 296 -9.73 8.16 -9.09
N ALA A 297 -9.97 7.80 -10.36
CA ALA A 297 -11.32 7.53 -10.85
C ALA A 297 -11.99 6.35 -10.12
N ARG A 298 -11.19 5.34 -9.73
CA ARG A 298 -11.66 4.26 -8.88
C ARG A 298 -12.03 4.74 -7.48
N GLN A 299 -11.21 5.58 -6.85
CA GLN A 299 -11.47 6.09 -5.51
C GLN A 299 -12.72 6.99 -5.48
N ASP A 300 -12.92 7.83 -6.49
CA ASP A 300 -14.12 8.65 -6.66
C ASP A 300 -15.39 7.77 -6.76
N LEU A 301 -15.33 6.68 -7.53
CA LEU A 301 -16.42 5.69 -7.60
C LEU A 301 -16.62 4.93 -6.28
N ASP A 302 -15.54 4.49 -5.63
CA ASP A 302 -15.60 3.77 -4.36
C ASP A 302 -16.25 4.63 -3.27
N TYR A 303 -15.95 5.92 -3.22
CA TYR A 303 -16.59 6.90 -2.33
C TYR A 303 -18.11 7.01 -2.56
N TYR A 304 -18.55 7.14 -3.83
CA TYR A 304 -19.97 7.17 -4.16
C TYR A 304 -20.69 5.90 -3.70
N LYS A 305 -20.04 4.74 -3.85
CA LYS A 305 -20.55 3.44 -3.42
C LYS A 305 -20.59 3.31 -1.89
N ASP A 306 -19.62 3.85 -1.18
CA ASP A 306 -19.62 3.88 0.30
C ASP A 306 -20.80 4.71 0.83
N CYS A 307 -21.14 5.81 0.17
CA CYS A 307 -22.34 6.60 0.49
C CYS A 307 -23.63 5.82 0.19
N THR A 308 -23.69 5.12 -0.95
CA THR A 308 -24.84 4.29 -1.34
C THR A 308 -25.05 3.11 -0.37
N ALA A 309 -23.95 2.50 0.09
CA ALA A 309 -23.98 1.38 1.03
C ALA A 309 -24.63 1.74 2.37
N GLN A 310 -24.64 3.02 2.79
CA GLN A 310 -25.35 3.44 4.01
C GLN A 310 -26.87 3.21 3.90
N TYR A 311 -27.43 3.42 2.72
CA TYR A 311 -28.86 3.18 2.46
C TYR A 311 -29.15 1.69 2.26
N ALA A 312 -28.26 0.96 1.59
CA ALA A 312 -28.38 -0.49 1.44
C ALA A 312 -28.32 -1.20 2.81
N ALA A 313 -27.40 -0.78 3.69
CA ALA A 313 -27.32 -1.26 5.05
C ALA A 313 -28.61 -1.00 5.82
N ARG A 314 -29.16 0.21 5.75
CA ARG A 314 -30.44 0.55 6.39
C ARG A 314 -31.60 -0.31 5.88
N ALA A 315 -31.71 -0.45 4.56
CA ALA A 315 -32.72 -1.33 3.96
C ALA A 315 -32.52 -2.77 4.45
N GLY A 316 -31.27 -3.23 4.55
CA GLY A 316 -30.94 -4.56 5.04
C GLY A 316 -31.24 -4.79 6.52
N GLU A 317 -30.98 -3.82 7.40
CA GLU A 317 -31.39 -3.87 8.80
C GLU A 317 -32.90 -4.08 8.93
N LEU A 318 -33.69 -3.23 8.23
CA LEU A 318 -35.15 -3.28 8.26
C LEU A 318 -35.73 -4.52 7.57
N HIS A 319 -35.05 -5.03 6.55
CA HIS A 319 -35.48 -6.21 5.80
C HIS A 319 -35.14 -7.52 6.50
N THR A 320 -33.97 -7.62 7.13
CA THR A 320 -33.53 -8.85 7.82
C THR A 320 -34.45 -9.20 8.99
N GLU A 321 -35.03 -8.21 9.66
CA GLU A 321 -36.08 -8.42 10.68
C GLU A 321 -37.35 -9.09 10.11
N GLN A 322 -37.60 -8.91 8.81
CA GLN A 322 -38.76 -9.45 8.10
C GLN A 322 -38.44 -10.76 7.35
N MET A 323 -37.16 -11.03 7.08
CA MET A 323 -36.73 -12.24 6.39
C MET A 323 -36.94 -13.50 7.26
N PRO A 324 -37.44 -14.61 6.68
CA PRO A 324 -37.47 -15.89 7.36
C PRO A 324 -36.08 -16.28 7.87
N GLN A 325 -35.97 -16.69 9.12
CA GLN A 325 -34.72 -17.20 9.68
C GLN A 325 -34.71 -18.73 9.58
N PHE A 326 -33.61 -19.29 9.08
CA PHE A 326 -33.44 -20.73 9.08
C PHE A 326 -32.90 -21.22 10.43
N ALA A 327 -33.74 -21.91 11.19
CA ALA A 327 -33.40 -22.49 12.49
C ALA A 327 -33.46 -24.02 12.42
N GLY A 328 -32.34 -24.65 12.07
CA GLY A 328 -32.22 -26.11 11.98
C GLY A 328 -30.86 -26.59 12.50
N ASN A 329 -30.82 -27.81 13.04
CA ASN A 329 -29.55 -28.45 13.43
C ASN A 329 -28.86 -29.16 12.24
N THR A 330 -29.54 -29.20 11.10
CA THR A 330 -29.08 -29.84 9.86
C THR A 330 -29.45 -28.99 8.66
N LEU A 331 -28.55 -28.89 7.69
CA LEU A 331 -28.79 -28.25 6.39
C LEU A 331 -28.44 -29.24 5.28
N GLY A 332 -29.46 -29.92 4.74
CA GLY A 332 -29.25 -31.10 3.90
C GLY A 332 -28.46 -32.17 4.66
N SER A 333 -27.27 -32.52 4.18
CA SER A 333 -26.36 -33.46 4.87
C SER A 333 -25.43 -32.79 5.90
N ALA A 334 -25.37 -31.46 5.95
CA ALA A 334 -24.45 -30.76 6.85
C ALA A 334 -24.98 -30.69 8.28
N SER A 335 -24.04 -30.71 9.24
CA SER A 335 -24.32 -30.55 10.67
C SER A 335 -24.01 -29.13 11.15
N TYR A 336 -24.88 -28.58 11.99
CA TYR A 336 -24.65 -27.29 12.65
C TYR A 336 -23.43 -27.35 13.57
N ILE A 337 -22.56 -26.33 13.53
CA ILE A 337 -21.36 -26.24 14.39
C ILE A 337 -21.22 -24.94 15.17
N GLY A 338 -22.08 -23.94 14.94
CA GLY A 338 -22.07 -22.69 15.67
C GLY A 338 -22.64 -21.53 14.86
N GLU A 339 -22.84 -20.40 15.53
CA GLU A 339 -23.12 -19.11 14.92
C GLU A 339 -22.02 -18.16 15.35
N TYR A 340 -21.49 -17.42 14.39
CA TYR A 340 -20.40 -16.48 14.60
C TYR A 340 -20.75 -15.19 13.89
N GLU A 341 -20.68 -14.09 14.62
CA GLU A 341 -20.88 -12.77 14.03
C GLU A 341 -19.70 -12.46 13.10
N GLN A 342 -19.97 -12.00 11.89
CA GLN A 342 -18.92 -11.75 10.91
C GLN A 342 -17.88 -10.75 11.45
N SER A 343 -16.63 -10.90 11.01
CA SER A 343 -15.50 -10.03 11.40
C SER A 343 -15.09 -10.07 12.87
N THR A 344 -15.72 -10.90 13.72
CA THR A 344 -15.24 -11.08 15.10
C THR A 344 -14.06 -12.05 15.18
N ARG A 345 -13.34 -12.02 16.30
CA ARG A 345 -12.26 -12.96 16.60
C ARG A 345 -12.75 -14.41 16.53
N GLU A 346 -13.91 -14.71 17.12
CA GLU A 346 -14.49 -16.05 17.13
C GLU A 346 -14.79 -16.54 15.71
N TRP A 347 -15.28 -15.64 14.83
CA TRP A 347 -15.52 -15.94 13.42
C TRP A 347 -14.23 -16.26 12.67
N LEU A 348 -13.18 -15.45 12.86
CA LEU A 348 -11.87 -15.67 12.25
C LEU A 348 -11.24 -16.98 12.75
N GLU A 349 -11.30 -17.24 14.05
CA GLU A 349 -10.79 -18.47 14.66
C GLU A 349 -11.58 -19.70 14.17
N ALA A 350 -12.90 -19.60 14.05
CA ALA A 350 -13.73 -20.65 13.49
C ALA A 350 -13.39 -20.94 12.01
N HIS A 351 -13.07 -19.90 11.23
CA HIS A 351 -12.58 -20.01 9.85
C HIS A 351 -11.23 -20.70 9.75
N GLN A 352 -10.37 -20.61 10.78
CA GLN A 352 -9.12 -21.36 10.82
C GLN A 352 -9.32 -22.85 11.07
N GLN A 353 -10.48 -23.31 11.56
CA GLN A 353 -10.71 -24.72 11.91
C GLN A 353 -11.14 -25.63 10.74
N GLY A 354 -11.09 -25.14 9.50
CA GLY A 354 -11.39 -25.92 8.30
C GLY A 354 -11.16 -25.11 7.02
N LEU A 355 -11.53 -25.70 5.89
CA LEU A 355 -11.62 -25.03 4.60
C LEU A 355 -13.08 -24.61 4.35
N GLY A 356 -13.29 -23.31 4.20
CA GLY A 356 -14.53 -22.68 3.76
C GLY A 356 -14.67 -22.68 2.25
N GLY A 357 -15.83 -22.22 1.75
CA GLY A 357 -16.07 -22.10 0.31
C GLY A 357 -15.10 -21.14 -0.38
N SER A 358 -14.79 -20.00 0.27
CA SER A 358 -13.82 -19.01 -0.24
C SER A 358 -12.40 -19.54 -0.34
N ASP A 359 -12.01 -20.53 0.48
CA ASP A 359 -10.68 -21.16 0.41
C ASP A 359 -10.55 -22.11 -0.80
N ALA A 360 -11.66 -22.57 -1.38
CA ALA A 360 -11.66 -23.69 -2.32
C ALA A 360 -10.87 -23.39 -3.60
N ALA A 361 -11.04 -22.21 -4.19
CA ALA A 361 -10.34 -21.82 -5.41
C ALA A 361 -8.82 -21.75 -5.20
N GLU A 362 -8.40 -21.09 -4.11
CA GLU A 362 -7.00 -20.91 -3.75
C GLU A 362 -6.33 -22.24 -3.40
N ALA A 363 -7.01 -23.08 -2.62
CA ALA A 363 -6.54 -24.43 -2.27
C ALA A 363 -6.37 -25.33 -3.51
N LEU A 364 -7.23 -25.15 -4.52
CA LEU A 364 -7.15 -25.83 -5.82
C LEU A 364 -6.15 -25.20 -6.79
N GLY A 365 -5.49 -24.10 -6.44
CA GLY A 365 -4.59 -23.36 -7.33
C GLY A 365 -5.30 -22.81 -8.57
N LEU A 366 -6.57 -22.44 -8.43
CA LEU A 366 -7.39 -21.82 -9.48
C LEU A 366 -7.52 -20.31 -9.34
N ASP A 367 -6.93 -19.73 -8.29
CA ASP A 367 -6.91 -18.30 -8.06
C ASP A 367 -5.66 -17.67 -8.70
N ALA A 368 -5.83 -16.52 -9.35
CA ALA A 368 -4.73 -15.81 -10.03
C ALA A 368 -3.85 -14.98 -9.08
N TYR A 369 -4.37 -14.66 -7.89
CA TYR A 369 -3.76 -13.75 -6.92
C TYR A 369 -3.30 -14.48 -5.64
N SER A 370 -3.84 -15.66 -5.36
CA SER A 370 -3.50 -16.46 -4.19
C SER A 370 -2.99 -17.85 -4.55
N SER A 371 -2.53 -18.59 -3.56
CA SER A 371 -1.94 -19.93 -3.72
C SER A 371 -2.37 -20.88 -2.60
N PRO A 372 -2.23 -22.21 -2.79
CA PRO A 372 -2.47 -23.16 -1.72
C PRO A 372 -1.59 -22.90 -0.48
N LYS A 373 -0.41 -22.29 -0.66
CA LYS A 373 0.46 -21.89 0.46
C LYS A 373 -0.17 -20.76 1.26
N SER A 374 -0.77 -19.76 0.60
CA SER A 374 -1.43 -18.63 1.25
C SER A 374 -2.57 -19.10 2.15
N VAL A 375 -3.39 -20.05 1.68
CA VAL A 375 -4.43 -20.68 2.51
C VAL A 375 -3.83 -21.32 3.76
N ILE A 376 -2.78 -22.15 3.59
CA ILE A 376 -2.12 -22.81 4.72
C ILE A 376 -1.60 -21.79 5.73
N ASP A 377 -0.92 -20.75 5.26
CA ASP A 377 -0.39 -19.68 6.12
C ASP A 377 -1.53 -18.97 6.87
N ASN A 378 -2.65 -18.66 6.20
CA ASN A 378 -3.85 -18.07 6.81
C ASN A 378 -4.51 -18.96 7.87
N LYS A 379 -4.51 -20.29 7.70
CA LYS A 379 -5.04 -21.22 8.71
C LYS A 379 -4.12 -21.43 9.92
N LEU A 380 -2.87 -20.95 9.85
CA LEU A 380 -1.83 -21.17 10.86
C LEU A 380 -1.35 -19.90 11.56
N ARG A 381 -1.53 -18.73 10.94
CA ARG A 381 -1.13 -17.44 11.51
C ARG A 381 -1.97 -17.08 12.74
N ALA A 382 -1.40 -16.28 13.63
CA ALA A 382 -2.18 -15.66 14.70
C ALA A 382 -3.11 -14.58 14.12
N ILE A 383 -4.27 -14.40 14.74
CA ILE A 383 -5.19 -13.30 14.47
C ILE A 383 -4.87 -12.19 15.48
N THR A 384 -4.45 -11.03 14.99
CA THR A 384 -4.07 -9.89 15.84
C THR A 384 -5.30 -9.08 16.27
N ASP A 385 -5.19 -8.34 17.37
CA ASP A 385 -6.31 -7.49 17.84
C ASP A 385 -6.55 -6.29 16.91
N GLU A 386 -5.49 -5.78 16.28
CA GLU A 386 -5.55 -4.71 15.29
C GLU A 386 -6.35 -5.12 14.05
N GLU A 387 -6.08 -6.31 13.50
CA GLU A 387 -6.86 -6.86 12.37
C GLU A 387 -8.35 -6.98 12.71
N VAL A 388 -8.67 -7.43 13.94
CA VAL A 388 -10.06 -7.55 14.40
C VAL A 388 -10.71 -6.18 14.52
N ALA A 389 -10.01 -5.20 15.11
CA ALA A 389 -10.52 -3.84 15.27
C ALA A 389 -10.82 -3.19 13.90
N GLN A 390 -9.91 -3.33 12.93
CA GLN A 390 -10.05 -2.78 11.58
C GLN A 390 -11.26 -3.39 10.84
N GLN A 391 -11.43 -4.71 10.90
CA GLN A 391 -12.58 -5.36 10.26
C GLN A 391 -13.90 -4.94 10.90
N LEU A 392 -13.96 -4.84 12.23
CA LEU A 392 -15.16 -4.40 12.95
C LEU A 392 -15.50 -2.93 12.64
N GLN A 393 -14.50 -2.06 12.50
CA GLN A 393 -14.72 -0.67 12.11
C GLN A 393 -15.32 -0.58 10.71
N GLY A 394 -14.71 -1.25 9.72
CA GLY A 394 -15.23 -1.26 8.35
C GLY A 394 -16.69 -1.73 8.28
N VAL A 395 -17.04 -2.80 9.01
CA VAL A 395 -18.43 -3.29 9.08
C VAL A 395 -19.38 -2.26 9.67
N ARG A 396 -18.99 -1.54 10.73
CA ARG A 396 -19.82 -0.49 11.35
C ARG A 396 -20.04 0.70 10.42
N ASP A 397 -19.02 1.02 9.63
CA ASP A 397 -19.05 2.19 8.78
C ASP A 397 -19.59 1.92 7.37
N HIS A 398 -19.74 0.64 7.00
CA HIS A 398 -20.07 0.16 5.66
C HIS A 398 -19.14 0.72 4.58
N THR A 399 -17.88 0.96 4.93
CA THR A 399 -16.86 1.52 4.03
C THR A 399 -15.90 0.44 3.55
N GLY A 400 -15.54 0.51 2.27
CA GLY A 400 -14.66 -0.46 1.62
C GLY A 400 -15.37 -1.72 1.13
N SER A 401 -14.69 -2.47 0.25
CA SER A 401 -15.33 -3.49 -0.58
C SER A 401 -16.08 -4.59 0.19
N ALA A 402 -15.51 -5.11 1.29
CA ALA A 402 -16.14 -6.19 2.05
C ALA A 402 -17.34 -5.71 2.88
N PRO A 403 -17.22 -4.63 3.69
CA PRO A 403 -18.37 -4.05 4.39
C PRO A 403 -19.50 -3.57 3.47
N ARG A 404 -19.17 -2.98 2.30
CA ARG A 404 -20.17 -2.66 1.27
C ARG A 404 -20.87 -3.92 0.79
N GLY A 405 -20.13 -4.99 0.54
CA GLY A 405 -20.68 -6.30 0.20
C GLY A 405 -21.74 -6.74 1.21
N HIS A 406 -21.41 -6.72 2.50
CA HIS A 406 -22.33 -7.06 3.60
C HIS A 406 -23.59 -6.17 3.62
N ALA A 407 -23.44 -4.86 3.39
CA ALA A 407 -24.57 -3.94 3.31
C ALA A 407 -25.53 -4.28 2.16
N TRP A 408 -25.01 -4.80 1.05
CA TRP A 408 -25.78 -5.17 -0.14
C TRP A 408 -26.46 -6.55 -0.05
N GLU A 409 -26.00 -7.47 0.81
CA GLU A 409 -26.50 -8.86 0.83
C GLU A 409 -28.03 -8.94 1.03
N PRO A 410 -28.65 -8.25 2.00
CA PRO A 410 -30.09 -8.35 2.20
C PRO A 410 -30.91 -7.75 1.05
N VAL A 411 -30.40 -6.68 0.42
CA VAL A 411 -31.02 -6.05 -0.75
C VAL A 411 -31.00 -7.01 -1.93
N MET A 412 -29.86 -7.64 -2.19
CA MET A 412 -29.71 -8.65 -3.23
C MET A 412 -30.54 -9.91 -2.95
N ALA A 413 -30.68 -10.30 -1.69
CA ALA A 413 -31.50 -11.42 -1.28
C ALA A 413 -32.99 -11.14 -1.54
N LYS A 414 -33.46 -9.91 -1.29
CA LYS A 414 -34.79 -9.45 -1.69
C LYS A 414 -34.99 -9.49 -3.20
N GLN A 415 -34.06 -8.93 -3.98
CA GLN A 415 -34.11 -8.95 -5.45
C GLN A 415 -34.16 -10.38 -6.00
N PHE A 416 -33.38 -11.29 -5.42
CA PHE A 416 -33.45 -12.72 -5.77
C PHE A 416 -34.82 -13.33 -5.43
N ALA A 417 -35.38 -13.04 -4.25
CA ALA A 417 -36.69 -13.53 -3.85
C ALA A 417 -37.80 -13.03 -4.77
N ASP A 418 -37.79 -11.74 -5.13
CA ASP A 418 -38.76 -11.12 -6.05
C ASP A 418 -38.70 -11.77 -7.45
N ALA A 419 -37.49 -12.09 -7.94
CA ALA A 419 -37.29 -12.79 -9.20
C ALA A 419 -37.67 -14.28 -9.15
N ASN A 420 -37.81 -14.87 -7.95
CA ASN A 420 -38.08 -16.29 -7.74
C ASN A 420 -39.27 -16.49 -6.76
N PRO A 421 -40.50 -16.09 -7.11
CA PRO A 421 -41.66 -16.09 -6.20
C PRO A 421 -42.11 -17.50 -5.74
N ASP A 422 -41.55 -18.55 -6.32
CA ASP A 422 -41.79 -19.93 -5.91
C ASP A 422 -40.81 -20.45 -4.84
N LEU A 423 -39.80 -19.65 -4.51
CA LEU A 423 -38.76 -19.95 -3.54
C LEU A 423 -38.84 -18.97 -2.38
N VAL A 424 -38.31 -19.40 -1.23
CA VAL A 424 -38.19 -18.56 -0.03
C VAL A 424 -36.72 -18.44 0.29
N VAL A 425 -36.20 -17.22 0.35
CA VAL A 425 -34.84 -16.96 0.85
C VAL A 425 -34.93 -16.82 2.36
N ALA A 426 -34.17 -17.63 3.08
CA ALA A 426 -34.09 -17.58 4.53
C ALA A 426 -32.66 -17.25 4.97
N HIS A 427 -32.54 -16.26 5.84
CA HIS A 427 -31.27 -15.81 6.39
C HIS A 427 -30.73 -16.82 7.42
N THR A 428 -29.41 -16.94 7.53
CA THR A 428 -28.75 -17.76 8.53
C THR A 428 -27.35 -17.23 8.85
N LYS A 429 -26.97 -17.20 10.13
CA LYS A 429 -25.58 -16.97 10.56
C LYS A 429 -24.82 -18.26 10.85
N ALA A 430 -25.48 -19.41 10.66
CA ALA A 430 -24.96 -20.70 11.04
C ALA A 430 -23.74 -21.10 10.20
N ALA A 431 -22.71 -21.58 10.88
CA ALA A 431 -21.64 -22.34 10.28
C ALA A 431 -22.03 -23.83 10.24
N TRP A 432 -21.70 -24.46 9.12
CA TRP A 432 -22.05 -25.83 8.79
C TRP A 432 -20.79 -26.66 8.57
N ARG A 433 -20.83 -27.93 9.00
CA ARG A 433 -19.78 -28.92 8.71
C ARG A 433 -20.33 -30.04 7.85
N GLY A 434 -19.62 -30.34 6.77
CA GLY A 434 -19.94 -31.45 5.87
C GLY A 434 -19.44 -32.80 6.41
N ASP A 435 -19.44 -33.81 5.53
CA ASP A 435 -19.04 -35.18 5.91
C ASP A 435 -17.56 -35.31 6.28
N GLN A 436 -16.71 -34.44 5.74
CA GLN A 436 -15.28 -34.41 6.08
C GLN A 436 -15.03 -33.40 7.22
N PRO A 437 -14.19 -33.72 8.22
CA PRO A 437 -13.94 -32.84 9.36
C PRO A 437 -13.44 -31.44 9.00
N TRP A 438 -12.73 -31.32 7.88
CA TRP A 438 -12.17 -30.09 7.36
C TRP A 438 -13.15 -29.26 6.53
N GLN A 439 -14.27 -29.83 6.10
CA GLN A 439 -15.24 -29.14 5.25
C GLN A 439 -16.15 -28.24 6.07
N ARG A 440 -16.05 -26.93 5.85
CA ARG A 440 -16.90 -25.91 6.48
C ARG A 440 -17.61 -25.08 5.43
N ALA A 441 -18.80 -24.60 5.75
CA ALA A 441 -19.50 -23.60 4.97
C ALA A 441 -20.23 -22.64 5.92
N GLN A 442 -20.09 -21.35 5.65
CA GLN A 442 -21.05 -20.33 6.06
C GLN A 442 -21.66 -19.79 4.77
N LEU A 443 -22.97 -19.59 4.77
CA LEU A 443 -23.74 -19.24 3.59
C LEU A 443 -24.38 -17.88 3.83
N ASP A 444 -24.46 -17.05 2.81
CA ASP A 444 -25.14 -15.75 2.89
C ASP A 444 -26.64 -15.95 3.14
N ALA A 445 -27.25 -16.91 2.45
CA ALA A 445 -28.61 -17.38 2.74
C ALA A 445 -28.85 -18.83 2.31
N VAL A 446 -29.98 -19.39 2.77
CA VAL A 446 -30.49 -20.67 2.29
C VAL A 446 -31.77 -20.46 1.49
N VAL A 447 -31.94 -21.24 0.42
CA VAL A 447 -33.15 -21.23 -0.40
C VAL A 447 -34.03 -22.40 0.00
N LEU A 448 -35.30 -22.13 0.27
CA LEU A 448 -36.32 -23.10 0.63
C LEU A 448 -37.43 -23.15 -0.43
N ASP A 449 -38.14 -24.27 -0.50
CA ASP A 449 -39.43 -24.34 -1.21
C ASP A 449 -40.56 -23.73 -0.36
N LYS A 450 -41.77 -23.61 -0.93
CA LYS A 450 -42.95 -23.09 -0.20
C LYS A 450 -43.38 -23.92 1.01
N ASN A 451 -42.87 -25.14 1.16
CA ASN A 451 -43.13 -26.00 2.30
C ASN A 451 -42.04 -25.88 3.37
N GLY A 452 -41.03 -25.03 3.16
CA GLY A 452 -39.88 -24.86 4.06
C GLY A 452 -38.78 -25.90 3.89
N ASN A 453 -38.82 -26.73 2.84
CA ASN A 453 -37.75 -27.70 2.59
C ASN A 453 -36.53 -27.03 1.96
N TYR A 454 -35.33 -27.41 2.41
CA TYR A 454 -34.08 -26.93 1.84
C TYR A 454 -33.93 -27.31 0.37
N VAL A 455 -33.57 -26.33 -0.47
CA VAL A 455 -33.38 -26.47 -1.92
C VAL A 455 -31.91 -26.35 -2.29
N CYS A 456 -31.25 -25.24 -1.89
CA CYS A 456 -29.87 -24.97 -2.26
C CYS A 456 -29.25 -23.84 -1.41
N PRO A 457 -27.91 -23.73 -1.38
CA PRO A 457 -27.26 -22.53 -0.86
C PRO A 457 -27.46 -21.37 -1.85
N TRP A 458 -27.50 -20.16 -1.31
CA TRP A 458 -27.43 -18.92 -2.09
C TRP A 458 -26.23 -18.09 -1.63
N GLU A 459 -25.50 -17.59 -2.61
CA GLU A 459 -24.32 -16.74 -2.41
C GLU A 459 -24.57 -15.39 -3.09
N SER A 460 -24.04 -14.33 -2.51
CA SER A 460 -24.06 -12.98 -3.04
C SER A 460 -22.65 -12.45 -3.27
N LYS A 461 -22.48 -11.63 -4.30
CA LYS A 461 -21.21 -10.95 -4.59
C LYS A 461 -21.47 -9.52 -5.08
N THR A 462 -20.66 -8.59 -4.61
CA THR A 462 -20.48 -7.31 -5.29
C THR A 462 -19.24 -7.40 -6.18
N ALA A 463 -19.29 -6.79 -7.37
CA ALA A 463 -18.19 -6.81 -8.33
C ALA A 463 -18.04 -5.45 -9.01
N SER A 464 -16.88 -5.22 -9.63
CA SER A 464 -16.53 -3.94 -10.28
C SER A 464 -16.18 -4.10 -11.76
N ASP A 465 -16.23 -5.33 -12.27
CA ASP A 465 -15.78 -5.64 -13.62
C ASP A 465 -16.78 -6.58 -14.32
N PRO A 466 -17.63 -6.06 -15.22
CA PRO A 466 -18.62 -6.87 -15.93
C PRO A 466 -17.98 -7.94 -16.83
N ALA A 467 -16.74 -7.71 -17.30
CA ALA A 467 -16.04 -8.66 -18.17
C ALA A 467 -15.76 -10.00 -17.47
N GLN A 468 -15.53 -10.00 -16.15
CA GLN A 468 -15.32 -11.23 -15.38
C GLN A 468 -16.54 -12.15 -15.36
N TRP A 469 -17.74 -11.59 -15.58
CA TRP A 469 -19.01 -12.29 -15.53
C TRP A 469 -19.65 -12.50 -16.90
N ALA A 470 -18.96 -12.12 -17.98
CA ALA A 470 -19.45 -12.22 -19.35
C ALA A 470 -19.72 -13.67 -19.78
N ASP A 471 -18.84 -14.60 -19.37
CA ASP A 471 -18.92 -16.03 -19.70
C ASP A 471 -19.58 -16.87 -18.57
N GLY A 472 -20.33 -16.22 -17.68
CA GLY A 472 -21.01 -16.85 -16.55
C GLY A 472 -20.26 -16.70 -15.23
N ILE A 473 -20.40 -17.69 -14.33
CA ILE A 473 -19.82 -17.63 -12.98
C ILE A 473 -18.29 -17.74 -13.06
N PRO A 474 -17.52 -16.77 -12.52
CA PRO A 474 -16.05 -16.86 -12.46
C PRO A 474 -15.55 -18.14 -11.76
N VAL A 475 -14.43 -18.70 -12.24
CA VAL A 475 -13.87 -19.99 -11.77
C VAL A 475 -13.72 -20.02 -10.24
N LYS A 476 -13.28 -18.92 -9.62
CA LYS A 476 -13.12 -18.83 -8.17
C LYS A 476 -14.45 -19.03 -7.41
N TYR A 477 -15.53 -18.44 -7.91
CA TYR A 477 -16.86 -18.58 -7.31
C TYR A 477 -17.49 -19.94 -7.65
N ARG A 478 -17.20 -20.52 -8.82
CA ARG A 478 -17.61 -21.91 -9.13
C ARG A 478 -16.99 -22.91 -8.14
N ALA A 479 -15.73 -22.72 -7.77
CA ALA A 479 -15.08 -23.54 -6.74
C ALA A 479 -15.77 -23.39 -5.38
N GLN A 480 -16.12 -22.16 -5.00
CA GLN A 480 -16.85 -21.86 -3.76
C GLN A 480 -18.24 -22.53 -3.73
N LEU A 481 -19.05 -22.33 -4.76
CA LEU A 481 -20.39 -22.93 -4.84
C LEU A 481 -20.31 -24.46 -4.85
N ALA A 482 -19.34 -25.04 -5.55
CA ALA A 482 -19.17 -26.48 -5.59
C ALA A 482 -18.76 -27.07 -4.23
N HIS A 483 -17.91 -26.36 -3.47
CA HIS A 483 -17.59 -26.73 -2.09
C HIS A 483 -18.82 -26.66 -1.17
N GLN A 484 -19.60 -25.58 -1.25
CA GLN A 484 -20.83 -25.42 -0.46
C GLN A 484 -21.87 -26.49 -0.80
N MET A 485 -22.11 -26.78 -2.09
CA MET A 485 -22.98 -27.88 -2.52
C MET A 485 -22.51 -29.23 -1.99
N ASP A 486 -21.20 -29.46 -1.94
CA ASP A 486 -20.64 -30.69 -1.40
C ASP A 486 -20.81 -30.79 0.13
N VAL A 487 -20.65 -29.68 0.85
CA VAL A 487 -20.90 -29.58 2.30
C VAL A 487 -22.37 -29.87 2.63
N THR A 488 -23.30 -29.18 1.97
CA THR A 488 -24.74 -29.27 2.29
C THR A 488 -25.44 -30.44 1.61
N GLY A 489 -24.78 -31.11 0.66
CA GLY A 489 -25.39 -32.17 -0.13
C GLY A 489 -26.38 -31.67 -1.18
N ALA A 490 -26.34 -30.39 -1.55
CA ALA A 490 -27.28 -29.81 -2.52
C ALA A 490 -26.88 -30.14 -3.96
N ASP A 491 -27.85 -30.36 -4.84
CA ASP A 491 -27.61 -30.67 -6.26
C ASP A 491 -27.36 -29.42 -7.13
N ARG A 492 -27.70 -28.24 -6.59
CA ARG A 492 -27.52 -26.94 -7.24
C ARG A 492 -27.20 -25.87 -6.20
N ALA A 493 -26.67 -24.75 -6.67
CA ALA A 493 -26.49 -23.50 -5.93
C ALA A 493 -26.93 -22.32 -6.80
N ALA A 494 -27.34 -21.24 -6.14
CA ALA A 494 -27.58 -19.96 -6.78
C ALA A 494 -26.51 -18.96 -6.35
N ILE A 495 -26.11 -18.09 -7.28
CA ILE A 495 -25.27 -16.94 -6.96
C ILE A 495 -25.86 -15.70 -7.60
N SER A 496 -26.05 -14.65 -6.80
CA SER A 496 -26.39 -13.32 -7.29
C SER A 496 -25.16 -12.43 -7.25
N VAL A 497 -24.97 -11.62 -8.29
CA VAL A 497 -23.93 -10.59 -8.33
C VAL A 497 -24.57 -9.24 -8.59
N ASN A 498 -24.13 -8.21 -7.87
CA ASN A 498 -24.38 -6.82 -8.22
C ASN A 498 -23.08 -6.21 -8.74
N ILE A 499 -23.03 -5.91 -10.04
CA ILE A 499 -21.85 -5.35 -10.70
C ILE A 499 -22.00 -3.84 -10.76
N ASP A 500 -21.01 -3.12 -10.25
CA ASP A 500 -21.01 -1.67 -10.14
C ASP A 500 -22.24 -1.08 -9.47
N ASP A 501 -22.79 -1.83 -8.52
CA ASP A 501 -23.93 -1.50 -7.69
C ASP A 501 -25.26 -1.33 -8.47
N HIS A 502 -25.27 -1.50 -9.81
CA HIS A 502 -26.47 -1.30 -10.65
C HIS A 502 -26.82 -2.47 -11.60
N ASP A 503 -25.89 -3.38 -11.88
CA ASP A 503 -26.12 -4.53 -12.77
C ASP A 503 -26.26 -5.83 -11.96
N PHE A 504 -27.50 -6.09 -11.53
CA PHE A 504 -27.87 -7.31 -10.81
C PHE A 504 -28.09 -8.50 -11.74
N ARG A 505 -27.37 -9.60 -11.48
CA ARG A 505 -27.49 -10.84 -12.25
C ARG A 505 -27.58 -12.04 -11.32
N THR A 506 -28.37 -13.05 -11.70
CA THR A 506 -28.44 -14.34 -10.98
C THR A 506 -28.01 -15.47 -11.89
N TYR A 507 -27.13 -16.33 -11.37
CA TYR A 507 -26.65 -17.53 -12.03
C TYR A 507 -26.96 -18.76 -11.20
N TRP A 508 -27.10 -19.90 -11.87
CA TRP A 508 -27.33 -21.20 -11.25
C TRP A 508 -26.20 -22.15 -11.67
N MET A 509 -25.72 -22.95 -10.72
CA MET A 509 -24.71 -23.98 -10.96
C MET A 509 -25.22 -25.32 -10.44
N ARG A 510 -25.10 -26.38 -11.22
CA ARG A 510 -25.32 -27.77 -10.76
C ARG A 510 -24.03 -28.37 -10.20
N ARG A 511 -24.17 -29.24 -9.21
CA ARG A 511 -23.05 -29.92 -8.51
C ARG A 511 -22.14 -30.72 -9.44
N ASN A 512 -22.67 -31.25 -10.53
CA ASN A 512 -21.95 -32.08 -11.50
C ASN A 512 -21.31 -31.27 -12.64
N GLU A 513 -21.37 -29.95 -12.62
CA GLU A 513 -20.65 -29.11 -13.57
C GLU A 513 -19.15 -29.07 -13.26
N PRO A 514 -18.29 -28.89 -14.28
CA PRO A 514 -16.87 -28.64 -14.03
C PRO A 514 -16.67 -27.35 -13.23
N ILE A 515 -15.67 -27.34 -12.35
CA ILE A 515 -15.30 -26.14 -11.59
C ILE A 515 -14.79 -25.07 -12.55
N ASP A 516 -13.80 -25.42 -13.37
CA ASP A 516 -13.29 -24.58 -14.44
C ASP A 516 -13.93 -25.04 -15.77
N PRO A 517 -14.78 -24.22 -16.41
CA PRO A 517 -15.38 -24.53 -17.70
C PRO A 517 -14.36 -24.80 -18.81
N ASN A 518 -13.13 -24.26 -18.67
CA ASN A 518 -12.05 -24.42 -19.63
C ASN A 518 -11.14 -25.61 -19.33
N ASP A 519 -11.38 -26.36 -18.25
CA ASP A 519 -10.63 -27.58 -17.96
C ASP A 519 -10.90 -28.63 -19.06
N PRO A 520 -9.87 -29.06 -19.82
CA PRO A 520 -10.05 -30.04 -20.90
C PRO A 520 -10.53 -31.40 -20.40
N GLN A 521 -10.27 -31.74 -19.12
CA GLN A 521 -10.74 -32.96 -18.47
C GLN A 521 -12.13 -32.78 -17.86
N ARG A 522 -12.68 -31.56 -17.86
CA ARG A 522 -13.98 -31.19 -17.25
C ARG A 522 -14.12 -31.68 -15.81
N ARG A 523 -13.04 -31.58 -15.02
CA ARG A 523 -13.01 -32.05 -13.64
C ARG A 523 -14.02 -31.28 -12.79
N THR A 524 -14.85 -32.03 -12.08
CA THR A 524 -15.82 -31.55 -11.10
C THR A 524 -15.15 -31.39 -9.72
N TYR A 525 -15.91 -30.89 -8.74
CA TYR A 525 -15.44 -30.87 -7.36
C TYR A 525 -15.15 -32.27 -6.81
N ALA A 526 -15.95 -33.28 -7.16
CA ALA A 526 -15.72 -34.64 -6.72
C ALA A 526 -14.35 -35.18 -7.20
N ASP A 527 -13.94 -34.85 -8.43
CA ASP A 527 -12.66 -35.27 -9.00
C ASP A 527 -11.47 -34.62 -8.27
N ARG A 528 -11.65 -33.38 -7.79
CA ARG A 528 -10.58 -32.56 -7.19
C ARG A 528 -10.61 -32.50 -5.66
N LYS A 529 -11.62 -33.06 -5.01
CA LYS A 529 -11.81 -33.01 -3.53
C LYS A 529 -10.59 -33.51 -2.75
N HIS A 530 -9.87 -34.50 -3.30
CA HIS A 530 -8.64 -35.03 -2.70
C HIS A 530 -7.49 -33.99 -2.63
N GLU A 531 -7.47 -33.00 -3.53
CA GLU A 531 -6.49 -31.92 -3.51
C GLU A 531 -6.72 -30.98 -2.32
N LEU A 532 -7.99 -30.64 -2.01
CA LEU A 532 -8.33 -29.85 -0.81
C LEU A 532 -7.97 -30.61 0.47
N ALA A 533 -8.26 -31.91 0.53
CA ALA A 533 -7.85 -32.75 1.65
C ALA A 533 -6.33 -32.72 1.85
N ALA A 534 -5.54 -32.81 0.77
CA ALA A 534 -4.08 -32.72 0.84
C ALA A 534 -3.56 -31.35 1.31
N VAL A 535 -4.31 -30.26 1.05
CA VAL A 535 -4.00 -28.94 1.63
C VAL A 535 -4.28 -28.94 3.12
N TRP A 536 -5.43 -29.47 3.56
CA TRP A 536 -5.77 -29.56 4.98
C TRP A 536 -4.81 -30.47 5.76
N ASP A 537 -4.41 -31.61 5.20
CA ASP A 537 -3.42 -32.51 5.80
C ASP A 537 -2.11 -31.78 6.11
N LYS A 538 -1.70 -30.81 5.27
CA LYS A 538 -0.52 -29.98 5.53
C LYS A 538 -0.74 -28.99 6.68
N VAL A 539 -1.95 -28.45 6.82
CA VAL A 539 -2.32 -27.61 7.97
C VAL A 539 -2.24 -28.43 9.25
N GLU A 540 -2.85 -29.62 9.29
CA GLU A 540 -2.82 -30.50 10.46
C GLU A 540 -1.40 -30.95 10.80
N GLN A 541 -0.62 -31.37 9.80
CA GLN A 541 0.78 -31.72 9.98
C GLN A 541 1.56 -30.57 10.63
N GLN A 542 1.37 -29.33 10.17
CA GLN A 542 2.06 -28.17 10.73
C GLN A 542 1.54 -27.76 12.12
N ARG A 543 0.27 -28.02 12.45
CA ARG A 543 -0.29 -27.82 13.80
C ARG A 543 0.23 -28.84 14.81
N SER A 544 0.32 -30.10 14.40
CA SER A 544 0.80 -31.19 15.25
C SER A 544 2.32 -31.26 15.34
N ALA A 545 3.03 -30.57 14.45
CA ALA A 545 4.47 -30.59 14.48
C ALA A 545 4.99 -29.85 15.73
N PRO A 546 6.03 -30.38 16.42
CA PRO A 546 6.61 -29.74 17.60
C PRO A 546 6.98 -28.28 17.32
N ALA A 547 7.00 -27.42 18.33
CA ALA A 547 7.36 -26.00 18.17
C ALA A 547 8.67 -25.80 17.36
N ASP A 548 9.64 -26.71 17.50
CA ASP A 548 10.91 -26.72 16.76
C ASP A 548 10.82 -27.11 15.27
N SER A 549 9.70 -27.64 14.78
CA SER A 549 9.52 -28.01 13.37
C SER A 549 9.33 -26.82 12.43
N LYS A 550 8.95 -25.67 13.00
CA LYS A 550 8.93 -24.36 12.36
C LYS A 550 10.28 -23.66 12.43
N ALA A 551 11.31 -24.28 13.03
CA ALA A 551 12.65 -23.75 13.00
C ALA A 551 13.02 -23.50 11.52
N PRO A 552 13.40 -22.27 11.18
CA PRO A 552 13.55 -21.91 9.80
C PRO A 552 14.61 -22.80 9.14
N ARG A 553 14.30 -23.30 7.94
CA ARG A 553 15.15 -24.30 7.29
C ARG A 553 16.48 -23.66 6.92
N LYS A 554 17.56 -24.38 7.23
CA LYS A 554 18.89 -23.98 6.81
C LYS A 554 18.99 -23.91 5.29
N ASN A 555 19.71 -22.91 4.80
CA ASN A 555 20.02 -22.83 3.38
C ASN A 555 20.74 -24.10 2.91
N ASN A 556 20.35 -24.64 1.77
CA ASN A 556 20.92 -25.88 1.22
C ASN A 556 21.21 -25.78 -0.29
N GLY A 557 21.21 -24.57 -0.84
CA GLY A 557 21.34 -24.34 -2.28
C GLY A 557 22.67 -24.88 -2.82
N ARG A 558 22.59 -25.58 -3.96
CA ARG A 558 23.72 -26.14 -4.70
C ARG A 558 23.84 -25.56 -6.10
N PHE A 559 25.03 -25.60 -6.67
CA PHE A 559 25.29 -25.31 -8.08
C PHE A 559 25.18 -26.58 -8.92
N SER A 560 24.71 -26.41 -10.15
CA SER A 560 24.56 -27.50 -11.12
C SER A 560 25.58 -27.32 -12.24
N TRP A 561 26.27 -28.41 -12.57
CA TRP A 561 27.17 -28.47 -13.72
C TRP A 561 27.20 -29.88 -14.29
N VAL A 562 27.09 -30.01 -15.61
CA VAL A 562 27.14 -31.27 -16.34
C VAL A 562 28.52 -31.40 -16.98
N LYS A 563 29.30 -32.40 -16.54
CA LYS A 563 30.68 -32.62 -17.01
C LYS A 563 30.78 -32.86 -18.52
N ASN A 564 29.84 -33.61 -19.08
CA ASN A 564 29.77 -33.94 -20.51
C ASN A 564 28.35 -33.66 -21.02
N PRO A 565 27.98 -32.40 -21.29
CA PRO A 565 26.65 -32.05 -21.75
C PRO A 565 26.37 -32.70 -23.12
N LYS A 566 25.18 -33.25 -23.30
CA LYS A 566 24.74 -33.97 -24.52
C LYS A 566 23.34 -33.60 -24.98
N SER A 567 22.57 -32.92 -24.13
CA SER A 567 21.23 -32.42 -24.42
C SER A 567 21.20 -30.90 -24.30
N GLU A 568 20.27 -30.26 -25.00
CA GLU A 568 20.03 -28.83 -24.92
C GLU A 568 19.87 -28.34 -23.47
N SER A 569 19.09 -29.07 -22.65
CA SER A 569 18.94 -28.79 -21.21
C SER A 569 20.27 -28.83 -20.44
N SER A 570 21.17 -29.77 -20.77
CA SER A 570 22.48 -29.85 -20.12
C SER A 570 23.43 -28.73 -20.55
N PHE A 571 23.34 -28.26 -21.81
CA PHE A 571 24.06 -27.07 -22.27
C PHE A 571 23.52 -25.80 -21.61
N ALA A 572 22.20 -25.63 -21.57
CA ALA A 572 21.55 -24.50 -20.91
C ALA A 572 21.87 -24.43 -19.41
N THR A 573 21.95 -25.59 -18.73
CA THR A 573 22.37 -25.65 -17.32
C THR A 573 23.79 -25.11 -17.13
N ASN A 574 24.73 -25.55 -17.97
CA ASN A 574 26.12 -25.09 -17.90
C ASN A 574 26.25 -23.61 -18.25
N ASP A 575 25.60 -23.16 -19.32
CA ASP A 575 25.59 -21.76 -19.76
C ASP A 575 25.04 -20.85 -18.66
N SER A 576 23.92 -21.22 -18.02
CA SER A 576 23.35 -20.47 -16.90
C SER A 576 24.32 -20.35 -15.72
N THR A 577 24.94 -21.46 -15.30
CA THR A 577 25.95 -21.45 -14.22
C THR A 577 27.18 -20.62 -14.58
N ALA A 578 27.67 -20.73 -15.82
CA ALA A 578 28.81 -19.96 -16.31
C ALA A 578 28.49 -18.46 -16.35
N ARG A 579 27.30 -18.05 -16.82
CA ARG A 579 26.85 -16.65 -16.83
C ARG A 579 26.75 -16.06 -15.42
N GLN A 580 26.25 -16.83 -14.45
CA GLN A 580 26.20 -16.39 -13.04
C GLN A 580 27.60 -16.13 -12.49
N LEU A 581 28.56 -17.04 -12.72
CA LEU A 581 29.95 -16.85 -12.31
C LEU A 581 30.62 -15.70 -13.06
N ALA A 582 30.37 -15.58 -14.37
CA ALA A 582 30.89 -14.51 -15.21
C ALA A 582 30.45 -13.14 -14.71
N ARG A 583 29.16 -12.96 -14.38
CA ARG A 583 28.65 -11.72 -13.76
C ARG A 583 29.32 -11.44 -12.43
N TYR A 584 29.42 -12.45 -11.56
CA TYR A 584 30.03 -12.32 -10.24
C TYR A 584 31.50 -11.90 -10.28
N ARG A 585 32.28 -12.45 -11.20
CA ARG A 585 33.71 -12.10 -11.39
C ARG A 585 33.92 -10.94 -12.38
N GLY A 586 32.86 -10.52 -13.08
CA GLY A 586 32.87 -9.79 -14.37
C GLY A 586 34.03 -10.15 -15.28
N CYS A 587 34.05 -11.42 -15.64
CA CYS A 587 34.84 -11.94 -16.74
C CYS A 587 33.90 -12.40 -17.87
N SER A 588 34.45 -12.92 -18.97
CA SER A 588 33.65 -13.49 -20.04
C SER A 588 33.00 -14.82 -19.63
N THR A 589 31.89 -15.20 -20.27
CA THR A 589 31.24 -16.51 -20.04
C THR A 589 32.16 -17.68 -20.44
N ASP A 590 33.01 -17.49 -21.46
CA ASP A 590 34.01 -18.48 -21.87
C ASP A 590 35.09 -18.66 -20.79
N GLU A 591 35.57 -17.57 -20.18
CA GLU A 591 36.52 -17.65 -19.09
C GLU A 591 35.92 -18.33 -17.86
N ALA A 592 34.69 -17.97 -17.47
CA ALA A 592 33.98 -18.63 -16.38
C ALA A 592 33.79 -20.14 -16.65
N THR A 593 33.42 -20.49 -17.88
CA THR A 593 33.30 -21.89 -18.34
C THR A 593 34.62 -22.63 -18.19
N ARG A 594 35.73 -22.05 -18.67
CA ARG A 594 37.06 -22.63 -18.56
C ARG A 594 37.45 -22.89 -17.10
N LEU A 595 37.26 -21.90 -16.22
CA LEU A 595 37.59 -22.02 -14.79
C LEU A 595 36.83 -23.18 -14.13
N ILE A 596 35.53 -23.33 -14.40
CA ILE A 596 34.73 -24.42 -13.85
C ILE A 596 35.20 -25.77 -14.41
N GLN A 597 35.44 -25.85 -15.73
CA GLN A 597 35.90 -27.08 -16.39
C GLN A 597 37.25 -27.55 -15.86
N GLU A 598 38.19 -26.64 -15.61
CA GLU A 598 39.49 -26.95 -15.02
C GLU A 598 39.34 -27.61 -13.63
N ARG A 599 38.44 -27.10 -12.78
CA ARG A 599 38.16 -27.68 -11.47
C ARG A 599 37.47 -29.05 -11.55
N VAL A 600 36.50 -29.20 -12.45
CA VAL A 600 35.83 -30.49 -12.70
C VAL A 600 36.80 -31.53 -13.28
N ALA A 601 37.75 -31.10 -14.13
CA ALA A 601 38.81 -31.95 -14.66
C ALA A 601 39.82 -32.35 -13.58
N ALA A 602 40.10 -31.46 -12.63
CA ALA A 602 40.93 -31.72 -11.45
C ALA A 602 40.28 -32.67 -10.42
N GLY A 603 39.03 -33.09 -10.64
CA GLY A 603 38.34 -34.09 -9.83
C GLY A 603 37.31 -33.54 -8.84
N ASP A 604 37.08 -32.22 -8.81
CA ASP A 604 36.04 -31.63 -7.98
C ASP A 604 34.64 -32.10 -8.43
N THR A 605 33.70 -32.22 -7.49
CA THR A 605 32.29 -32.36 -7.83
C THR A 605 31.78 -31.08 -8.50
N ALA A 606 30.70 -31.17 -9.27
CA ALA A 606 30.07 -30.02 -9.94
C ALA A 606 29.88 -28.81 -9.01
N ASP A 607 29.25 -29.03 -7.85
CA ASP A 607 28.99 -27.99 -6.85
C ASP A 607 30.30 -27.44 -6.24
N ALA A 608 31.26 -28.32 -5.89
CA ALA A 608 32.54 -27.90 -5.33
C ALA A 608 33.38 -27.09 -6.31
N ALA A 609 33.40 -27.47 -7.59
CA ALA A 609 34.11 -26.77 -8.66
C ALA A 609 33.62 -25.33 -8.81
N VAL A 610 32.30 -25.13 -8.90
CA VAL A 610 31.70 -23.79 -9.03
C VAL A 610 31.96 -22.98 -7.77
N ARG A 611 31.74 -23.54 -6.57
CA ARG A 611 32.03 -22.85 -5.30
C ARG A 611 33.49 -22.41 -5.18
N HIS A 612 34.42 -23.24 -5.63
CA HIS A 612 35.83 -22.89 -5.66
C HIS A 612 36.07 -21.66 -6.56
N CYS A 613 35.41 -21.59 -7.71
CA CYS A 613 35.55 -20.45 -8.62
C CYS A 613 34.98 -19.14 -8.04
N TYR A 614 33.93 -19.20 -7.22
CA TYR A 614 33.43 -18.05 -6.45
C TYR A 614 34.41 -17.64 -5.34
N ARG A 615 34.88 -18.60 -4.52
CA ARG A 615 35.76 -18.33 -3.37
C ARG A 615 37.18 -17.89 -3.72
N SER A 616 37.66 -18.25 -4.92
CA SER A 616 38.97 -17.85 -5.43
C SER A 616 38.97 -16.47 -6.08
N TYR A 617 37.82 -15.79 -6.14
CA TYR A 617 37.74 -14.43 -6.63
C TYR A 617 38.12 -13.44 -5.53
N HIS A 618 39.20 -12.70 -5.75
CA HIS A 618 39.69 -11.65 -4.84
C HIS A 618 39.63 -10.30 -5.55
N PRO A 619 38.49 -9.60 -5.51
CA PRO A 619 38.34 -8.33 -6.22
C PRO A 619 39.31 -7.25 -5.73
N SER A 620 39.84 -7.35 -4.51
CA SER A 620 40.88 -6.46 -3.98
C SER A 620 42.18 -6.44 -4.79
N GLN A 621 42.41 -7.45 -5.64
CA GLN A 621 43.59 -7.52 -6.50
C GLN A 621 43.43 -6.71 -7.80
N ASP A 622 42.22 -6.24 -8.11
CA ASP A 622 41.93 -5.43 -9.29
C ASP A 622 41.52 -4.00 -8.87
N PRO A 623 42.44 -3.03 -8.88
CA PRO A 623 42.16 -1.67 -8.44
C PRO A 623 41.25 -0.89 -9.40
N GLN A 624 41.01 -1.39 -10.61
CA GLN A 624 40.08 -0.78 -11.57
C GLN A 624 38.63 -1.21 -11.32
N ARG A 625 38.42 -2.28 -10.54
CA ARG A 625 37.10 -2.82 -10.28
C ARG A 625 36.29 -1.96 -9.34
N ARG A 626 35.02 -1.73 -9.67
CA ARG A 626 34.06 -1.02 -8.83
C ARG A 626 32.78 -1.84 -8.65
N PHE A 627 32.16 -1.68 -7.49
CA PHE A 627 30.88 -2.30 -7.15
C PHE A 627 29.91 -1.21 -6.70
N VAL A 628 28.74 -1.18 -7.32
CA VAL A 628 27.64 -0.29 -6.93
C VAL A 628 26.67 -1.11 -6.10
N VAL A 629 26.75 -0.97 -4.79
CA VAL A 629 25.77 -1.58 -3.88
C VAL A 629 24.59 -0.63 -3.81
N VAL A 630 23.41 -1.08 -4.20
CA VAL A 630 22.21 -0.25 -4.34
C VAL A 630 21.02 -0.90 -3.65
N ASP A 631 20.18 -0.06 -3.07
CA ASP A 631 18.90 -0.43 -2.48
C ASP A 631 17.89 0.72 -2.68
N PHE A 632 16.60 0.40 -2.68
CA PHE A 632 15.53 1.36 -2.93
C PHE A 632 14.34 1.12 -2.01
N GLU A 633 13.83 2.20 -1.42
CA GLU A 633 12.47 2.22 -0.87
C GLU A 633 11.51 2.75 -1.94
N THR A 634 10.31 2.15 -2.04
CA THR A 634 9.35 2.42 -3.13
C THR A 634 7.93 2.42 -2.61
N ASN A 635 7.01 3.14 -3.25
CA ASN A 635 5.59 3.09 -2.89
C ASN A 635 4.84 1.88 -3.49
N GLY A 636 5.56 0.96 -4.12
CA GLY A 636 5.03 -0.32 -4.59
C GLY A 636 5.97 -1.00 -5.58
N THR A 637 5.61 -2.19 -6.05
CA THR A 637 6.62 -3.11 -6.62
C THR A 637 6.74 -3.10 -8.13
N HIS A 638 5.81 -2.45 -8.84
CA HIS A 638 5.81 -2.42 -10.31
C HIS A 638 6.56 -1.19 -10.84
N ALA A 639 7.73 -1.39 -11.45
CA ALA A 639 8.64 -0.32 -11.90
C ALA A 639 8.04 0.71 -12.88
N GLY A 640 6.99 0.34 -13.60
CA GLY A 640 6.27 1.24 -14.50
C GLY A 640 5.15 2.06 -13.84
N LYS A 641 4.67 1.62 -12.67
CA LYS A 641 3.48 2.17 -12.00
C LYS A 641 3.82 2.90 -10.69
N HIS A 642 4.92 2.52 -10.05
CA HIS A 642 5.34 3.01 -8.74
C HIS A 642 6.66 3.78 -8.82
N GLU A 643 6.90 4.61 -7.82
CA GLU A 643 8.01 5.53 -7.71
C GLU A 643 9.04 5.05 -6.68
N ILE A 644 10.31 5.39 -6.92
CA ILE A 644 11.39 5.24 -5.96
C ILE A 644 11.29 6.43 -5.00
N LEU A 645 11.17 6.16 -3.69
CA LEU A 645 11.05 7.16 -2.63
C LEU A 645 12.40 7.51 -2.02
N GLN A 646 13.26 6.50 -1.87
CA GLN A 646 14.61 6.65 -1.35
C GLN A 646 15.59 5.87 -2.23
N THR A 647 16.70 6.52 -2.57
CA THR A 647 17.85 5.92 -3.24
C THR A 647 19.01 5.83 -2.24
N GLY A 648 19.37 4.60 -1.87
CA GLY A 648 20.64 4.30 -1.22
C GLY A 648 21.61 3.70 -2.23
N TYR A 649 22.82 4.23 -2.37
CA TYR A 649 23.90 3.47 -3.00
C TYR A 649 25.30 3.83 -2.51
N GLN A 650 26.22 2.87 -2.66
CA GLN A 650 27.65 3.05 -2.42
C GLN A 650 28.47 2.52 -3.59
N VAL A 651 29.46 3.30 -4.03
CA VAL A 651 30.48 2.85 -4.97
C VAL A 651 31.69 2.41 -4.17
N ILE A 652 31.97 1.11 -4.13
CA ILE A 652 33.11 0.53 -3.40
C ILE A 652 34.09 -0.14 -4.37
N ASP A 653 35.35 -0.26 -3.98
CA ASP A 653 36.30 -1.16 -4.64
C ASP A 653 36.43 -2.50 -3.90
N GLY A 654 37.18 -3.43 -4.48
CA GLY A 654 37.37 -4.76 -3.92
C GLY A 654 38.14 -4.80 -2.59
N SER A 655 38.79 -3.70 -2.19
CA SER A 655 39.45 -3.57 -0.88
C SER A 655 38.50 -3.11 0.22
N GLY A 656 37.32 -2.60 -0.16
CA GLY A 656 36.32 -2.02 0.75
C GLY A 656 36.44 -0.51 0.91
N THR A 657 37.25 0.18 0.08
CA THR A 657 37.27 1.64 0.07
C THR A 657 35.99 2.16 -0.57
N VAL A 658 35.27 3.03 0.13
CA VAL A 658 34.07 3.73 -0.36
C VAL A 658 34.50 4.98 -1.13
N HIS A 659 34.16 5.05 -2.41
CA HIS A 659 34.45 6.18 -3.29
C HIS A 659 33.30 7.19 -3.35
N GLU A 660 32.08 6.70 -3.15
CA GLU A 660 30.84 7.47 -3.24
C GLU A 660 29.79 6.83 -2.34
N SER A 661 28.99 7.63 -1.63
CA SER A 661 27.86 7.18 -0.82
C SER A 661 26.72 8.16 -0.97
N VAL A 662 25.52 7.65 -1.23
CA VAL A 662 24.31 8.44 -1.46
C VAL A 662 23.18 7.95 -0.57
N ASN A 663 22.46 8.90 0.00
CA ASN A 663 21.15 8.74 0.60
C ASN A 663 20.30 9.91 0.08
N SER A 664 19.30 9.63 -0.74
CA SER A 664 18.48 10.67 -1.39
C SER A 664 17.02 10.28 -1.39
N TYR A 665 16.16 11.28 -1.24
CA TYR A 665 14.70 11.11 -1.21
C TYR A 665 14.07 11.78 -2.42
N HIS A 666 12.99 11.19 -2.92
CA HIS A 666 12.38 11.55 -4.19
C HIS A 666 10.87 11.62 -4.04
N ASP A 667 10.28 12.65 -4.66
CA ASP A 667 8.84 12.83 -4.68
C ASP A 667 8.16 11.82 -5.62
N ILE A 668 6.86 11.65 -5.44
CA ILE A 668 6.01 10.74 -6.20
C ILE A 668 5.07 11.50 -7.12
N ASN A 669 4.45 10.78 -8.06
CA ASN A 669 3.33 11.33 -8.80
C ASN A 669 2.22 11.77 -7.82
N PRO A 670 1.80 13.05 -7.83
CA PRO A 670 0.79 13.56 -6.91
C PRO A 670 -0.55 12.83 -7.04
N LYS A 671 -0.86 12.22 -8.19
CA LYS A 671 -2.08 11.40 -8.39
C LYS A 671 -2.07 10.10 -7.57
N LEU A 672 -0.90 9.63 -7.15
CA LEU A 672 -0.76 8.43 -6.32
C LEU A 672 -0.77 8.74 -4.83
N ALA A 673 -0.47 9.98 -4.43
CA ALA A 673 -0.41 10.40 -3.03
C ALA A 673 -1.72 10.10 -2.24
N PRO A 674 -2.93 10.46 -2.71
CA PRO A 674 -4.18 10.22 -1.97
C PRO A 674 -4.70 8.78 -2.05
N THR A 675 -4.01 7.90 -2.76
CA THR A 675 -4.47 6.52 -3.00
C THR A 675 -3.50 5.49 -2.45
N ILE A 676 -2.30 5.42 -3.02
CA ILE A 676 -1.25 4.49 -2.60
C ILE A 676 -0.30 5.16 -1.61
N GLY A 677 -0.20 6.49 -1.69
CA GLY A 677 0.71 7.27 -0.88
C GLY A 677 2.16 6.83 -1.09
N VAL A 678 2.83 6.66 0.03
CA VAL A 678 4.21 6.17 0.15
C VAL A 678 4.29 4.64 0.25
N GLY A 679 3.16 3.91 0.19
CA GLY A 679 3.16 2.45 0.33
C GLY A 679 3.37 1.99 1.77
N MET A 680 4.38 1.15 2.01
CA MET A 680 4.58 0.44 3.28
C MET A 680 5.23 1.33 4.36
N LYS A 681 4.58 2.44 4.74
CA LYS A 681 5.07 3.43 5.71
C LYS A 681 5.57 2.81 7.02
N GLU A 682 4.87 1.81 7.55
CA GLU A 682 5.27 1.10 8.79
C GLU A 682 6.62 0.36 8.67
N VAL A 683 7.02 0.05 7.43
CA VAL A 683 8.28 -0.65 7.13
C VAL A 683 9.40 0.36 6.97
N HIS A 684 9.30 1.27 5.99
CA HIS A 684 10.39 2.19 5.63
C HIS A 684 10.35 3.55 6.35
N ARG A 685 9.28 3.85 7.09
CA ARG A 685 9.11 5.07 7.92
C ARG A 685 9.24 6.39 7.14
N ILE A 686 8.91 6.36 5.85
CA ILE A 686 8.89 7.54 4.97
C ILE A 686 7.46 8.05 4.95
N ASP A 687 7.29 9.37 5.09
CA ASP A 687 6.00 10.06 5.04
C ASP A 687 5.92 10.94 3.78
N TYR A 688 4.71 11.15 3.23
CA TYR A 688 4.54 11.96 2.03
C TYR A 688 4.98 13.42 2.25
N HIS A 689 4.73 14.02 3.42
CA HIS A 689 5.15 15.38 3.73
C HIS A 689 6.67 15.55 3.65
N SER A 690 7.43 14.49 3.93
CA SER A 690 8.89 14.53 3.85
C SER A 690 9.41 14.44 2.41
N LEU A 691 8.58 13.99 1.47
CA LEU A 691 8.91 13.82 0.05
C LEU A 691 8.39 14.95 -0.84
N ALA A 692 7.22 15.50 -0.51
CA ALA A 692 6.51 16.45 -1.36
C ALA A 692 7.36 17.68 -1.71
N GLY A 693 7.49 17.94 -3.02
CA GLY A 693 8.29 19.03 -3.57
C GLY A 693 9.75 18.66 -3.87
N ARG A 694 10.20 17.45 -3.56
CA ARG A 694 11.53 16.96 -3.98
C ARG A 694 11.56 16.60 -5.46
N THR A 695 12.77 16.53 -6.03
CA THR A 695 12.95 16.04 -7.40
C THR A 695 12.65 14.54 -7.47
N PRO A 696 11.72 14.10 -8.35
CA PRO A 696 11.49 12.67 -8.59
C PRO A 696 12.75 11.98 -9.10
N PHE A 697 12.92 10.68 -8.80
CA PHE A 697 14.09 9.91 -9.24
C PHE A 697 14.27 9.97 -10.77
N SER A 698 13.19 10.00 -11.54
CA SER A 698 13.25 10.12 -13.00
C SER A 698 13.97 11.37 -13.51
N HIS A 699 14.12 12.43 -12.70
CA HIS A 699 14.83 13.66 -13.07
C HIS A 699 16.01 13.97 -12.13
N SER A 700 16.38 13.02 -11.26
CA SER A 700 17.39 13.26 -10.24
C SER A 700 18.82 13.03 -10.76
N ARG A 701 19.80 13.63 -10.07
CA ARG A 701 21.22 13.44 -10.38
C ARG A 701 21.66 12.00 -10.12
N GLU A 702 21.04 11.34 -9.14
CA GLU A 702 21.32 9.96 -8.76
C GLU A 702 20.96 8.99 -9.90
N ARG A 703 19.84 9.22 -10.61
CA ARG A 703 19.50 8.45 -11.82
C ARG A 703 20.57 8.59 -12.89
N ASP A 704 20.98 9.81 -13.19
CA ASP A 704 22.01 10.08 -14.21
C ASP A 704 23.34 9.44 -13.83
N ARG A 705 23.72 9.51 -12.55
CA ARG A 705 24.93 8.91 -12.03
C ARG A 705 24.90 7.39 -12.07
N LEU A 706 23.80 6.76 -11.67
CA LEU A 706 23.61 5.31 -11.77
C LEU A 706 23.61 4.83 -13.23
N ARG A 707 23.07 5.63 -14.16
CA ARG A 707 23.14 5.35 -15.61
C ARG A 707 24.58 5.37 -16.12
N GLU A 708 25.37 6.37 -15.75
CA GLU A 708 26.79 6.46 -16.08
C GLU A 708 27.56 5.25 -15.55
N LEU A 709 27.36 4.92 -14.27
CA LEU A 709 27.99 3.77 -13.62
C LEU A 709 27.61 2.43 -14.29
N ALA A 710 26.36 2.27 -14.74
CA ALA A 710 25.91 1.07 -15.44
C ALA A 710 26.57 0.87 -16.82
N GLN A 711 27.08 1.94 -17.44
CA GLN A 711 27.78 1.88 -18.73
C GLN A 711 29.27 1.53 -18.59
N ASP A 712 29.84 1.62 -17.38
CA ASP A 712 31.25 1.31 -17.15
C ASP A 712 31.49 -0.22 -17.12
N PRO A 713 32.30 -0.78 -18.05
CA PRO A 713 32.61 -2.20 -18.09
C PRO A 713 33.45 -2.70 -16.90
N ASN A 714 33.85 -1.84 -15.97
CA ASN A 714 34.52 -2.18 -14.71
C ASN A 714 33.60 -2.13 -13.47
N VAL A 715 32.36 -1.67 -13.64
CA VAL A 715 31.34 -1.60 -12.59
C VAL A 715 30.46 -2.86 -12.53
N THR A 716 30.24 -3.41 -11.34
CA THR A 716 29.27 -4.48 -11.09
C THR A 716 28.24 -4.01 -10.07
N PHE A 717 26.96 -4.10 -10.39
CA PHE A 717 25.90 -3.75 -9.45
C PHE A 717 25.70 -4.89 -8.45
N VAL A 718 25.28 -4.54 -7.23
CA VAL A 718 25.04 -5.45 -6.13
C VAL A 718 23.75 -5.02 -5.45
N ALA A 719 22.86 -5.98 -5.22
CA ALA A 719 21.63 -5.74 -4.45
C ALA A 719 21.20 -7.04 -3.75
N HIS A 720 20.35 -6.91 -2.72
CA HIS A 720 19.80 -8.04 -2.00
C HIS A 720 18.39 -8.34 -2.50
N ASN A 721 18.23 -9.36 -3.36
CA ASN A 721 17.06 -9.56 -4.23
C ASN A 721 17.07 -8.73 -5.52
N ALA A 722 18.24 -8.69 -6.15
CA ALA A 722 18.58 -7.93 -7.36
C ALA A 722 17.56 -7.86 -8.50
N ASN A 723 16.62 -8.80 -8.62
CA ASN A 723 15.56 -8.75 -9.62
C ASN A 723 14.68 -7.50 -9.44
N PHE A 724 14.41 -7.10 -8.19
CA PHE A 724 13.61 -5.93 -7.88
C PHE A 724 14.32 -4.64 -8.30
N GLU A 725 15.54 -4.41 -7.79
CA GLU A 725 16.30 -3.19 -8.08
C GLU A 725 16.63 -3.09 -9.57
N THR A 726 16.97 -4.22 -10.21
CA THR A 726 17.19 -4.26 -11.67
C THR A 726 15.94 -3.91 -12.45
N SER A 727 14.75 -4.34 -12.00
CA SER A 727 13.49 -3.97 -12.64
C SER A 727 13.22 -2.47 -12.52
N MET A 728 13.45 -1.89 -11.34
CA MET A 728 13.32 -0.45 -11.09
C MET A 728 14.29 0.33 -11.98
N LEU A 729 15.59 0.00 -11.94
CA LEU A 729 16.63 0.63 -12.78
C LEU A 729 16.28 0.60 -14.27
N ARG A 730 15.85 -0.55 -14.80
CA ARG A 730 15.48 -0.68 -16.22
C ARG A 730 14.26 0.16 -16.58
N GLY A 731 13.30 0.30 -15.68
CA GLY A 731 12.17 1.21 -15.85
C GLY A 731 12.59 2.68 -16.00
N HIS A 732 13.75 3.04 -15.46
CA HIS A 732 14.34 4.39 -15.54
C HIS A 732 15.49 4.49 -16.57
N GLY A 733 15.56 3.56 -17.52
CA GLY A 733 16.54 3.59 -18.60
C GLY A 733 17.96 3.21 -18.17
N ILE A 734 18.12 2.52 -17.04
CA ILE A 734 19.41 2.08 -16.52
C ILE A 734 19.53 0.57 -16.70
N ASN A 735 20.48 0.12 -17.51
CA ASN A 735 20.69 -1.30 -17.78
C ASN A 735 21.97 -1.81 -17.11
N PRO A 736 21.90 -2.33 -15.87
CA PRO A 736 23.06 -2.94 -15.24
C PRO A 736 23.35 -4.31 -15.89
N GLU A 737 24.42 -4.39 -16.69
CA GLU A 737 24.78 -5.61 -17.43
C GLU A 737 25.28 -6.73 -16.50
N ARG A 738 25.93 -6.34 -15.39
CA ARG A 738 26.48 -7.25 -14.38
C ARG A 738 25.88 -6.93 -13.02
N VAL A 739 25.17 -7.91 -12.45
CA VAL A 739 24.53 -7.79 -11.14
C VAL A 739 24.86 -9.01 -10.28
N ILE A 740 25.25 -8.75 -9.03
CA ILE A 740 25.40 -9.74 -7.96
C ILE A 740 24.16 -9.67 -7.08
N ASP A 741 23.49 -10.82 -6.92
CA ASP A 741 22.40 -10.98 -5.97
C ASP A 741 22.91 -11.62 -4.67
N THR A 742 23.01 -10.83 -3.60
CA THR A 742 23.49 -11.32 -2.30
C THR A 742 22.51 -12.29 -1.64
N MET A 743 21.22 -12.24 -1.97
CA MET A 743 20.25 -13.25 -1.51
C MET A 743 20.58 -14.63 -2.11
N ASN A 744 20.98 -14.68 -3.38
CA ASN A 744 21.45 -15.93 -4.01
C ASN A 744 22.76 -16.42 -3.37
N LEU A 745 23.71 -15.52 -3.06
CA LEU A 745 24.92 -15.90 -2.32
C LEU A 745 24.57 -16.54 -0.97
N SER A 746 23.68 -15.91 -0.19
CA SER A 746 23.20 -16.45 1.08
C SER A 746 22.61 -17.86 0.94
N ARG A 747 21.65 -18.03 0.02
CA ARG A 747 21.02 -19.33 -0.28
C ARG A 747 22.03 -20.42 -0.65
N LYS A 748 23.10 -20.05 -1.37
CA LYS A 748 24.09 -21.00 -1.87
C LYS A 748 25.19 -21.29 -0.87
N PHE A 749 25.64 -20.34 -0.05
CA PHE A 749 26.88 -20.46 0.75
C PHE A 749 26.69 -20.48 2.27
N ASP A 750 25.58 -19.95 2.78
CA ASP A 750 25.37 -19.74 4.21
C ASP A 750 24.47 -20.84 4.78
N HIS A 751 24.92 -22.08 4.65
CA HIS A 751 24.17 -23.26 5.11
C HIS A 751 23.98 -23.35 6.63
N GLY A 752 24.58 -22.42 7.38
CA GLY A 752 24.31 -22.23 8.81
C GLY A 752 23.08 -21.36 9.08
N SER A 753 22.74 -20.46 8.16
CA SER A 753 21.65 -19.49 8.27
C SER A 753 20.31 -20.12 7.92
N THR A 754 19.28 -19.65 8.60
CA THR A 754 17.91 -20.15 8.52
C THR A 754 17.03 -19.15 7.76
N GLY A 755 17.40 -18.91 6.50
CA GLY A 755 16.78 -17.87 5.68
C GLY A 755 17.80 -17.21 4.76
N ALA A 756 17.32 -16.35 3.88
CA ALA A 756 18.16 -15.59 2.96
C ALA A 756 17.72 -14.14 2.85
N LYS A 757 17.04 -13.60 3.88
CA LYS A 757 16.76 -12.17 3.97
C LYS A 757 18.08 -11.41 4.17
N LEU A 758 18.03 -10.08 4.05
CA LEU A 758 19.22 -9.26 4.26
C LEU A 758 19.78 -9.47 5.67
N SER A 759 18.90 -9.48 6.68
CA SER A 759 19.24 -9.82 8.07
C SER A 759 20.04 -11.12 8.21
N ASP A 760 19.68 -12.16 7.44
CA ASP A 760 20.35 -13.47 7.50
C ASP A 760 21.74 -13.42 6.87
N PHE A 761 21.88 -12.69 5.76
CA PHE A 761 23.15 -12.52 5.07
C PHE A 761 24.13 -11.69 5.89
N VAL A 762 23.70 -10.55 6.43
CA VAL A 762 24.57 -9.67 7.22
C VAL A 762 25.02 -10.36 8.51
N ALA A 763 24.11 -11.07 9.19
CA ALA A 763 24.43 -11.83 10.39
C ALA A 763 25.42 -12.98 10.12
N ALA A 764 25.25 -13.73 9.01
CA ALA A 764 26.17 -14.81 8.62
C ALA A 764 27.62 -14.31 8.43
N HIS A 765 27.75 -13.03 8.09
CA HIS A 765 29.02 -12.34 7.85
C HIS A 765 29.42 -11.41 8.98
N GLY A 766 28.85 -11.55 10.18
CA GLY A 766 29.29 -10.86 11.40
C GLY A 766 28.96 -9.37 11.44
N ILE A 767 27.92 -8.95 10.72
CA ILE A 767 27.40 -7.58 10.71
C ILE A 767 26.04 -7.58 11.43
N SER A 768 25.86 -6.65 12.38
CA SER A 768 24.58 -6.42 13.03
C SER A 768 23.56 -5.87 12.04
N TYR A 769 22.31 -6.32 12.14
CA TYR A 769 21.20 -5.80 11.34
C TYR A 769 20.54 -4.65 12.10
N GLU A 770 20.82 -3.42 11.68
CA GLU A 770 20.44 -2.17 12.36
C GLU A 770 19.81 -1.22 11.34
N ASN A 771 18.79 -0.45 11.75
CA ASN A 771 18.07 0.49 10.88
C ASN A 771 17.57 -0.14 9.57
N ALA A 772 16.99 -1.33 9.68
CA ALA A 772 16.36 -2.05 8.57
C ALA A 772 15.34 -1.18 7.82
N HIS A 773 15.25 -1.37 6.50
CA HIS A 773 14.28 -0.66 5.65
C HIS A 773 14.55 0.85 5.54
N ASP A 774 15.82 1.24 5.74
CA ASP A 774 16.40 2.47 5.23
C ASP A 774 17.40 2.07 4.16
N ALA A 775 17.19 2.55 2.92
CA ALA A 775 17.98 2.10 1.77
C ALA A 775 19.49 2.35 1.96
N ALA A 776 19.89 3.45 2.61
CA ALA A 776 21.29 3.77 2.83
C ALA A 776 21.95 2.87 3.89
N ALA A 777 21.23 2.57 4.98
CA ALA A 777 21.65 1.61 5.98
C ALA A 777 21.78 0.19 5.38
N ASP A 778 20.79 -0.24 4.61
CA ASP A 778 20.76 -1.56 3.98
C ASP A 778 21.89 -1.73 2.96
N VAL A 779 22.22 -0.69 2.20
CA VAL A 779 23.42 -0.65 1.33
C VAL A 779 24.70 -0.81 2.13
N SER A 780 24.87 -0.05 3.22
CA SER A 780 26.08 -0.11 4.05
C SER A 780 26.30 -1.49 4.65
N MET A 781 25.22 -2.11 5.18
CA MET A 781 25.27 -3.46 5.71
C MET A 781 25.56 -4.50 4.62
N THR A 782 24.92 -4.38 3.45
CA THR A 782 25.15 -5.25 2.30
C THR A 782 26.60 -5.18 1.81
N ALA A 783 27.16 -3.98 1.69
CA ALA A 783 28.55 -3.76 1.28
C ALA A 783 29.54 -4.42 2.23
N ARG A 784 29.39 -4.19 3.54
CA ARG A 784 30.24 -4.78 4.58
C ARG A 784 30.14 -6.30 4.61
N ALA A 785 28.93 -6.85 4.52
CA ALA A 785 28.70 -8.29 4.49
C ALA A 785 29.33 -8.93 3.25
N LEU A 786 29.22 -8.30 2.07
CA LEU A 786 29.84 -8.77 0.84
C LEU A 786 31.38 -8.77 0.90
N LEU A 787 31.99 -7.73 1.49
CA LEU A 787 33.44 -7.69 1.73
C LEU A 787 33.88 -8.85 2.64
N ASN A 788 33.14 -9.11 3.73
CA ASN A 788 33.40 -10.24 4.61
C ASN A 788 33.22 -11.60 3.90
N PHE A 789 32.23 -11.72 3.02
CA PHE A 789 32.06 -12.89 2.16
C PHE A 789 33.30 -13.14 1.29
N TRP A 790 33.82 -12.11 0.59
CA TRP A 790 35.02 -12.24 -0.25
C TRP A 790 36.28 -12.56 0.55
N ASN A 791 36.41 -12.03 1.77
CA ASN A 791 37.54 -12.29 2.66
C ASN A 791 37.43 -13.63 3.41
N GLY A 792 36.34 -14.38 3.22
CA GLY A 792 36.12 -15.66 3.89
C GLY A 792 35.83 -15.54 5.40
N VAL A 793 35.48 -14.35 5.87
CA VAL A 793 35.09 -14.09 7.27
C VAL A 793 33.67 -14.64 7.47
N ARG A 794 33.52 -15.57 8.42
CA ARG A 794 32.24 -16.12 8.89
C ARG A 794 32.12 -15.84 10.38
N SER A 795 30.91 -15.56 10.87
CA SER A 795 30.65 -15.40 12.30
C SER A 795 31.22 -16.58 13.09
N ALA A 796 32.13 -16.32 14.04
CA ALA A 796 32.52 -17.30 15.04
C ALA A 796 31.30 -17.69 15.92
N PRO A 797 31.24 -18.91 16.51
CA PRO A 797 30.21 -19.20 17.48
C PRO A 797 30.45 -18.35 18.73
N SER A 798 29.48 -17.47 19.04
CA SER A 798 29.27 -16.78 20.33
C SER A 798 30.53 -16.36 21.10
N LEU A 799 30.95 -15.11 20.94
CA LEU A 799 31.69 -14.42 21.98
C LEU A 799 30.68 -13.67 22.85
N ASN A 800 30.64 -14.02 24.13
CA ASN A 800 30.02 -13.21 25.18
C ASN A 800 30.54 -11.78 25.05
N ILE A 801 29.65 -10.83 24.80
CA ILE A 801 29.93 -9.41 25.01
C ILE A 801 29.41 -9.10 26.42
N PRO A 802 30.25 -8.64 27.37
CA PRO A 802 29.75 -8.11 28.62
C PRO A 802 28.96 -6.84 28.31
N ASP A 803 27.82 -6.73 28.99
CA ASP A 803 26.96 -5.56 29.05
C ASP A 803 27.77 -4.25 29.06
N LEU A 804 27.51 -3.39 28.10
CA LEU A 804 27.97 -2.00 28.11
C LEU A 804 26.73 -1.13 27.98
N SER A 805 26.25 -0.71 29.15
CA SER A 805 25.42 0.47 29.40
C SER A 805 25.78 1.66 28.52
#